data_AF-A0A182V3W4-F1
#
_entry.id   AF-A0A182V3W4-F1
#
_cell.length_a   1.000
_cell.length_b   1.000
_cell.length_c   1.000
_cell.angle_alpha   90.00
_cell.angle_beta   90.00
_cell.angle_gamma   90.00
#
_symmetry.space_group_name_H-M   'P 1'
#
loop_
_entity.id
_entity.type
_entity.pdbx_description
1 polymer ?
#
loop_
_entity_poly.entity_id
_entity_poly.type
_entity_poly.pdbx_seq_one_letter_code
_entity_poly.pdbx_strand_id
1 'polypeptide(L)'
;MQRQAVWVLLCALLLGFVNQMQGNYNLPEELIRCYRGNGTLPGPPHTLPFLLELIRKIERNNPTTLDIRLLSAELIHRLRVDGIEKVPGVAETEWVTPYSPRGIMVPKYALLRQLVSNVPGRIDFDAFLTPFEICNLHRMLSSSVEPYQRDDERATCPLTLMSSDGNAQAPWITQNKSQKSNSNRTTFARPLSRCPLERGTCHTADYGTIAPGAVIMSIAAGLMPQNVRISEFVTAYRKKNPYENLETMDMADTRKQLEKLFASLESIDNMYAAGLAGDLAEVCLYQGPALVKDVVVGLAGSWNDTYLPRARYLAETHAGRWEMTDSEILAGIDGFFLSQQTPQLYKRLRRLRLSQVLEMYYSDRGIPVTAIETISHRRRVGLGQGRPRTGGLMSQSSMGKEREQMDDGRVRFSAKAVGSTRFHAVFDGEQELQESPTQKQTIDVTRACERKDILRSIEKDKLRQETYKFVELLQYTTGSVVVDERLMQSICNATVDRFVEQANLLLDTVTECPAGAGSVVFKPNVDLTVVLDGSRDEYHNLQLISYLVELIDVSSYGSSLSVVHGTTGEYMVNRTNSISSTFEQLLRFQGSFPRQLSLSRSFASIVSTLAAQMDQERSHFTVGSNAPVVLVFAQSHRIANADFESARRMLRGSFEQFPDLYFAFVTNDGATFRQLTNFTGTTHSRSADEHYHIVETGHTAIATFHDQLGQIMRTIPQRLMAPDCHTASNRDLWRAPVVREEYEQYLTPGVELRYRLGQLFLRNSEHVRVQFMNTDYGEFTVCEGRNYRVAPEHCQTTGPGLESLWFNHTRPCDGIMDHACRSLYYTVRLESSNVMCNENDCRFPDQVRFVIRHEGIRCMSDGNGGERIRFLPALWMVVCIGGILSLFT
;
A
#
# COMPACT_ATOMS: atom_id res chain seq x y z
N MET A 1 -22.23 -27.91 60.82
CA MET A 1 -22.60 -26.59 60.25
C MET A 1 -21.43 -25.61 60.11
N GLN A 2 -20.43 -25.57 61.01
CA GLN A 2 -19.29 -24.64 60.89
C GLN A 2 -18.39 -24.83 59.65
N ARG A 3 -18.18 -26.06 59.16
CA ARG A 3 -17.36 -26.29 57.94
C ARG A 3 -18.01 -25.77 56.66
N GLN A 4 -19.34 -25.82 56.54
CA GLN A 4 -20.04 -25.31 55.35
C GLN A 4 -20.04 -23.77 55.32
N ALA A 5 -20.14 -23.11 56.48
CA ALA A 5 -20.07 -21.66 56.56
C ALA A 5 -18.70 -21.11 56.13
N VAL A 6 -17.60 -21.81 56.47
CA VAL A 6 -16.24 -21.42 56.05
C VAL A 6 -16.05 -21.54 54.54
N TRP A 7 -16.57 -22.60 53.91
CA TRP A 7 -16.49 -22.77 52.45
C TRP A 7 -17.32 -21.72 51.70
N VAL A 8 -18.50 -21.35 52.22
CA VAL A 8 -19.31 -20.28 51.62
C VAL A 8 -18.65 -18.91 51.77
N LEU A 9 -18.01 -18.63 52.91
CA LEU A 9 -17.26 -17.39 53.11
C LEU A 9 -16.00 -17.32 52.24
N LEU A 10 -15.29 -18.43 52.04
CA LEU A 10 -14.13 -18.51 51.15
C LEU A 10 -14.53 -18.36 49.68
N CYS A 11 -15.63 -18.99 49.26
CA CYS A 11 -16.20 -18.79 47.92
C CYS A 11 -16.71 -17.36 47.72
N ALA A 12 -17.32 -16.73 48.73
CA ALA A 12 -17.77 -15.35 48.67
C ALA A 12 -16.60 -14.35 48.67
N LEU A 13 -15.50 -14.65 49.37
CA LEU A 13 -14.26 -13.87 49.31
C LEU A 13 -13.56 -14.05 47.95
N LEU A 14 -13.52 -15.27 47.39
CA LEU A 14 -12.98 -15.52 46.05
C LEU A 14 -13.84 -14.87 44.96
N LEU A 15 -15.17 -14.95 45.04
CA LEU A 15 -16.09 -14.24 44.14
C LEU A 15 -16.06 -12.72 44.34
N GLY A 16 -15.83 -12.25 45.56
CA GLY A 16 -15.62 -10.84 45.89
C GLY A 16 -14.32 -10.29 45.31
N PHE A 17 -13.23 -11.07 45.33
CA PHE A 17 -11.95 -10.72 44.71
C PHE A 17 -12.02 -10.74 43.18
N VAL A 18 -12.79 -11.65 42.57
CA VAL A 18 -12.99 -11.68 41.11
C VAL A 18 -13.80 -10.46 40.63
N ASN A 19 -14.75 -9.97 41.43
CA ASN A 19 -15.56 -8.79 41.10
C ASN A 19 -14.89 -7.44 41.42
N GLN A 20 -13.66 -7.42 41.93
CA GLN A 20 -12.92 -6.18 42.21
C GLN A 20 -11.85 -5.84 41.16
N MET A 21 -11.82 -6.55 40.02
CA MET A 21 -10.98 -6.25 38.86
C MET A 21 -11.79 -5.69 37.67
N GLN A 22 -12.89 -4.97 37.93
CA GLN A 22 -13.64 -4.26 36.89
C GLN A 22 -13.13 -2.83 36.75
N GLY A 23 -12.13 -2.68 35.89
CA GLY A 23 -11.52 -1.40 35.52
C GLY A 23 -10.35 -1.51 34.55
N ASN A 24 -9.90 -2.72 34.20
CA ASN A 24 -8.84 -2.90 33.20
C ASN A 24 -9.47 -3.14 31.84
N TYR A 25 -9.15 -2.29 30.87
CA TYR A 25 -9.36 -2.57 29.46
C TYR A 25 -8.65 -3.91 29.16
N ASN A 26 -9.41 -4.94 28.81
CA ASN A 26 -8.83 -6.25 28.49
C ASN A 26 -8.48 -6.30 27.00
N LEU A 27 -7.36 -6.94 26.69
CA LEU A 27 -6.96 -7.15 25.31
C LEU A 27 -7.96 -8.10 24.62
N PRO A 28 -8.46 -7.78 23.41
CA PRO A 28 -9.33 -8.68 22.66
C PRO A 28 -8.70 -10.06 22.45
N GLU A 29 -9.51 -11.13 22.55
CA GLU A 29 -9.02 -12.52 22.45
C GLU A 29 -8.23 -12.79 21.16
N GLU A 30 -8.66 -12.19 20.05
CA GLU A 30 -8.01 -12.30 18.73
C GLU A 30 -6.55 -11.83 18.75
N LEU A 31 -6.24 -10.80 19.56
CA LEU A 31 -4.95 -10.12 19.63
C LEU A 31 -4.02 -10.69 20.71
N ILE A 32 -4.52 -11.51 21.64
CA ILE A 32 -3.71 -12.15 22.69
C ILE A 32 -2.50 -12.90 22.10
N ARG A 33 -2.71 -13.53 20.94
CA ARG A 33 -1.69 -14.27 20.18
C ARG A 33 -0.48 -13.41 19.79
N CYS A 34 -0.69 -12.11 19.55
CA CYS A 34 0.35 -11.17 19.12
C CYS A 34 1.32 -10.76 20.23
N TYR A 35 0.95 -11.05 21.48
CA TYR A 35 1.69 -10.68 22.68
C TYR A 35 2.17 -11.91 23.46
N ARG A 36 2.22 -13.07 22.80
CA ARG A 36 2.71 -14.36 23.33
C ARG A 36 3.79 -14.96 22.43
N GLY A 37 4.80 -15.59 23.04
CA GLY A 37 5.86 -16.34 22.38
C GLY A 37 6.51 -15.61 21.21
N ASN A 38 6.65 -16.30 20.07
CA ASN A 38 7.22 -15.76 18.82
C ASN A 38 6.46 -14.55 18.27
N GLY A 39 5.21 -14.34 18.70
CA GLY A 39 4.41 -13.18 18.32
C GLY A 39 5.03 -11.87 18.77
N THR A 40 5.90 -11.86 19.80
CA THR A 40 6.58 -10.66 20.31
C THR A 40 7.87 -10.29 19.57
N LEU A 41 8.36 -11.15 18.68
CA LEU A 41 9.61 -10.91 17.94
C LEU A 41 9.46 -9.72 16.95
N PRO A 42 10.58 -9.07 16.58
CA PRO A 42 10.60 -8.04 15.56
C PRO A 42 10.01 -8.58 14.26
N GLY A 43 9.01 -7.88 13.73
CA GLY A 43 8.28 -8.26 12.54
C GLY A 43 9.01 -7.92 11.23
N PRO A 44 8.31 -8.02 10.09
CA PRO A 44 8.76 -7.49 8.81
C PRO A 44 8.92 -5.96 8.87
N PRO A 45 9.54 -5.33 7.86
CA PRO A 45 9.62 -3.88 7.77
C PRO A 45 8.23 -3.23 7.84
N HIS A 46 8.02 -2.29 8.75
CA HIS A 46 6.79 -1.51 8.85
C HIS A 46 6.83 -0.34 7.86
N THR A 47 6.70 -0.65 6.58
CA THR A 47 6.65 0.33 5.49
C THR A 47 5.22 0.51 4.97
N LEU A 48 4.94 1.64 4.32
CA LEU A 48 3.64 1.88 3.70
C LEU A 48 3.25 0.81 2.64
N PRO A 49 4.14 0.34 1.75
CA PRO A 49 3.81 -0.75 0.82
C PRO A 49 3.34 -2.03 1.52
N PHE A 50 3.95 -2.37 2.66
CA PHE A 50 3.54 -3.53 3.44
C PHE A 50 2.15 -3.36 4.07
N LEU A 51 1.85 -2.18 4.63
CA LEU A 51 0.50 -1.85 5.10
C LEU A 51 -0.54 -1.98 3.97
N LEU A 52 -0.24 -1.39 2.80
CA LEU A 52 -1.12 -1.42 1.64
C LEU A 52 -1.38 -2.85 1.14
N GLU A 53 -0.37 -3.71 1.16
CA GLU A 53 -0.53 -5.12 0.80
C GLU A 53 -1.52 -5.84 1.73
N LEU A 54 -1.38 -5.69 3.05
CA LEU A 54 -2.29 -6.33 4.00
C LEU A 54 -3.74 -5.86 3.81
N ILE A 55 -3.94 -4.55 3.59
CA ILE A 55 -5.27 -3.99 3.29
C ILE A 55 -5.81 -4.55 1.97
N ARG A 56 -5.00 -4.59 0.91
CA ARG A 56 -5.41 -5.14 -0.40
C ARG A 56 -5.78 -6.62 -0.33
N LYS A 57 -5.09 -7.41 0.50
CA LYS A 57 -5.40 -8.82 0.71
C LYS A 57 -6.81 -9.00 1.27
N ILE A 58 -7.23 -8.13 2.19
CA ILE A 58 -8.59 -8.10 2.74
C ILE A 58 -9.59 -7.68 1.65
N GLU A 59 -9.30 -6.63 0.89
CA GLU A 59 -10.17 -6.10 -0.17
C GLU A 59 -10.39 -7.11 -1.32
N ARG A 60 -9.35 -7.88 -1.69
CA ARG A 60 -9.39 -8.86 -2.78
C ARG A 60 -10.22 -10.10 -2.44
N ASN A 61 -10.20 -10.52 -1.18
CA ASN A 61 -10.93 -11.73 -0.76
C ASN A 61 -12.44 -11.47 -0.61
N ASN A 62 -12.87 -10.21 -0.49
CA ASN A 62 -14.29 -9.85 -0.30
C ASN A 62 -14.76 -8.71 -1.22
N PRO A 63 -14.63 -8.83 -2.56
CA PRO A 63 -14.75 -7.70 -3.48
C PRO A 63 -16.18 -7.17 -3.68
N THR A 64 -17.21 -7.95 -3.37
CA THR A 64 -18.61 -7.61 -3.66
C THR A 64 -19.36 -7.00 -2.48
N THR A 65 -18.96 -7.32 -1.25
CA THR A 65 -19.63 -6.92 -0.01
C THR A 65 -18.90 -5.82 0.74
N LEU A 66 -17.61 -5.65 0.46
CA LEU A 66 -16.75 -4.76 1.23
C LEU A 66 -16.77 -3.34 0.67
N ASP A 67 -17.31 -2.44 1.49
CA ASP A 67 -17.27 -1.00 1.27
C ASP A 67 -16.11 -0.38 2.06
N ILE A 68 -15.52 0.72 1.55
CA ILE A 68 -14.46 1.48 2.24
C ILE A 68 -14.91 1.92 3.64
N ARG A 69 -16.20 2.25 3.79
CA ARG A 69 -16.82 2.60 5.08
C ARG A 69 -16.75 1.47 6.09
N LEU A 70 -17.14 0.27 5.67
CA LEU A 70 -17.15 -0.92 6.51
C LEU A 70 -15.73 -1.34 6.87
N LEU A 71 -14.82 -1.38 5.89
CA LEU A 71 -13.43 -1.76 6.13
C LEU A 71 -12.71 -0.81 7.07
N SER A 72 -12.81 0.51 6.83
CA SER A 72 -12.14 1.51 7.67
C SER A 72 -12.67 1.46 9.12
N ALA A 73 -13.99 1.32 9.32
CA ALA A 73 -14.57 1.16 10.66
C ALA A 73 -14.11 -0.14 11.34
N GLU A 74 -14.20 -1.29 10.67
CA GLU A 74 -13.82 -2.60 11.25
C GLU A 74 -12.33 -2.67 11.63
N LEU A 75 -11.44 -2.08 10.82
CA LEU A 75 -10.01 -2.00 11.15
C LEU A 75 -9.79 -1.25 12.48
N ILE A 76 -10.50 -0.14 12.70
CA ILE A 76 -10.38 0.67 13.92
C ILE A 76 -11.06 0.00 15.11
N HIS A 77 -12.24 -0.60 14.94
CA HIS A 77 -12.97 -1.21 16.04
C HIS A 77 -12.41 -2.57 16.46
N ARG A 78 -11.74 -3.34 15.60
CA ARG A 78 -11.24 -4.69 15.96
C ARG A 78 -9.74 -4.78 16.09
N LEU A 79 -8.99 -4.12 15.20
CA LEU A 79 -7.54 -4.28 15.11
C LEU A 79 -6.75 -3.13 15.72
N ARG A 80 -7.30 -1.92 15.87
CA ARG A 80 -6.62 -0.84 16.58
C ARG A 80 -6.91 -0.93 18.07
N VAL A 81 -5.89 -0.94 18.92
CA VAL A 81 -6.03 -0.81 20.39
C VAL A 81 -4.82 -0.02 20.90
N ASP A 82 -5.02 1.25 21.17
CA ASP A 82 -3.92 2.14 21.55
C ASP A 82 -3.51 1.94 23.02
N GLY A 83 -2.28 2.34 23.35
CA GLY A 83 -1.74 2.34 24.72
C GLY A 83 -1.44 0.96 25.32
N ILE A 84 -1.15 -0.04 24.48
CA ILE A 84 -0.68 -1.35 24.96
C ILE A 84 0.76 -1.25 25.42
N GLU A 85 1.00 -1.58 26.69
CA GLU A 85 2.32 -1.53 27.31
C GLU A 85 2.66 -2.85 28.00
N LYS A 86 3.96 -3.13 28.10
CA LYS A 86 4.48 -4.27 28.87
C LYS A 86 4.41 -3.96 30.37
N VAL A 87 3.78 -4.82 31.13
CA VAL A 87 3.69 -4.71 32.58
C VAL A 87 5.00 -5.19 33.21
N PRO A 88 5.71 -4.33 33.97
CA PRO A 88 6.96 -4.72 34.60
C PRO A 88 6.74 -5.81 35.65
N GLY A 89 7.64 -6.79 35.70
CA GLY A 89 7.63 -7.86 36.69
C GLY A 89 6.66 -9.02 36.41
N VAL A 90 5.90 -8.97 35.32
CA VAL A 90 5.03 -10.09 34.89
C VAL A 90 5.78 -10.92 33.87
N ALA A 91 6.03 -12.19 34.20
CA ALA A 91 6.55 -13.17 33.24
C ALA A 91 5.39 -13.78 32.43
N GLU A 92 5.68 -14.11 31.18
CA GLU A 92 4.72 -14.82 30.33
C GLU A 92 4.49 -16.23 30.87
N THR A 93 3.21 -16.61 31.03
CA THR A 93 2.78 -17.97 31.35
C THR A 93 1.63 -18.36 30.42
N GLU A 94 1.23 -19.63 30.43
CA GLU A 94 0.13 -20.15 29.58
C GLU A 94 -1.17 -19.32 29.69
N TRP A 95 -1.43 -18.75 30.87
CA TRP A 95 -2.67 -18.03 31.18
C TRP A 95 -2.49 -16.51 31.31
N VAL A 96 -1.25 -16.01 31.36
CA VAL A 96 -0.95 -14.59 31.65
C VAL A 96 -0.06 -13.99 30.57
N THR A 97 -0.55 -12.95 29.89
CA THR A 97 0.24 -12.11 28.99
C THR A 97 0.90 -10.97 29.76
N PRO A 98 2.17 -10.65 29.48
CA PRO A 98 2.86 -9.53 30.12
C PRO A 98 2.47 -8.17 29.53
N TYR A 99 1.46 -8.09 28.66
CA TYR A 99 1.02 -6.86 28.01
C TYR A 99 -0.43 -6.54 28.35
N SER A 100 -0.72 -5.25 28.53
CA SER A 100 -2.08 -4.75 28.78
C SER A 100 -2.25 -3.30 28.33
N PRO A 101 -3.44 -2.88 27.89
CA PRO A 101 -3.72 -1.49 27.54
C PRO A 101 -3.82 -0.64 28.82
N ARG A 102 -2.70 -0.03 29.21
CA ARG A 102 -2.56 0.82 30.41
C ARG A 102 -1.90 2.16 30.13
N GLY A 103 -1.48 2.40 28.88
CA GLY A 103 -0.82 3.63 28.49
C GLY A 103 -1.75 4.84 28.49
N ILE A 104 -1.13 6.02 28.40
CA ILE A 104 -1.81 7.32 28.45
C ILE A 104 -2.82 7.54 27.30
N MET A 105 -2.61 6.84 26.18
CA MET A 105 -3.43 6.94 24.96
C MET A 105 -4.78 6.20 25.06
N VAL A 106 -4.96 5.31 26.04
CA VAL A 106 -6.16 4.45 26.16
C VAL A 106 -7.47 5.25 26.29
N PRO A 107 -7.57 6.26 27.18
CA PRO A 107 -8.82 7.02 27.36
C PRO A 107 -9.21 7.82 26.11
N LYS A 108 -8.23 8.44 25.43
CA LYS A 108 -8.43 9.12 24.14
C LYS A 108 -9.00 8.15 23.11
N TYR A 109 -8.33 7.02 22.91
CA TYR A 109 -8.76 6.00 21.96
C TYR A 109 -10.16 5.46 22.27
N ALA A 110 -10.50 5.25 23.55
CA ALA A 110 -11.82 4.79 23.96
C ALA A 110 -12.94 5.77 23.55
N LEU A 111 -12.69 7.08 23.65
CA LEU A 111 -13.61 8.13 23.18
C LEU A 111 -13.68 8.17 21.65
N LEU A 112 -12.54 8.16 20.97
CA LEU A 112 -12.50 8.20 19.50
C LEU A 112 -13.19 6.99 18.87
N ARG A 113 -13.06 5.80 19.47
CA ARG A 113 -13.76 4.58 19.05
C ARG A 113 -15.28 4.69 19.21
N GLN A 114 -15.79 5.55 20.09
CA GLN A 114 -17.23 5.80 20.20
C GLN A 114 -17.72 6.85 19.19
N LEU A 115 -16.86 7.81 18.82
CA LEU A 115 -17.14 8.85 17.81
C LEU A 115 -17.16 8.29 16.38
N VAL A 116 -16.32 7.29 16.10
CA VAL A 116 -16.41 6.52 14.86
C VAL A 116 -17.52 5.50 15.02
N SER A 117 -18.61 5.67 14.29
CA SER A 117 -19.75 4.76 14.35
C SER A 117 -19.39 3.37 13.86
N ASN A 118 -19.83 2.35 14.61
CA ASN A 118 -19.72 0.97 14.15
C ASN A 118 -20.70 0.72 13.00
N VAL A 119 -20.19 0.25 11.86
CA VAL A 119 -21.00 -0.02 10.66
C VAL A 119 -21.58 -1.43 10.79
N PRO A 120 -22.88 -1.65 10.50
CA PRO A 120 -23.45 -2.99 10.49
C PRO A 120 -22.78 -3.86 9.42
N GLY A 121 -22.08 -4.90 9.87
CA GLY A 121 -21.30 -5.81 9.05
C GLY A 121 -20.14 -6.36 9.88
N ARG A 122 -19.66 -7.57 9.58
CA ARG A 122 -18.50 -8.15 10.26
C ARG A 122 -17.54 -8.70 9.22
N ILE A 123 -16.26 -8.36 9.37
CA ILE A 123 -15.19 -8.93 8.55
C ILE A 123 -14.46 -9.97 9.37
N ASP A 124 -14.48 -11.23 8.96
CA ASP A 124 -13.73 -12.28 9.64
C ASP A 124 -12.27 -12.28 9.17
N PHE A 125 -11.43 -11.49 9.84
CA PHE A 125 -10.01 -11.35 9.48
C PHE A 125 -9.24 -12.68 9.52
N ASP A 126 -9.58 -13.59 10.44
CA ASP A 126 -8.97 -14.93 10.54
C ASP A 126 -9.21 -15.81 9.30
N ALA A 127 -10.23 -15.51 8.49
CA ALA A 127 -10.49 -16.25 7.25
C ALA A 127 -9.56 -15.81 6.10
N PHE A 128 -9.01 -14.59 6.17
CA PHE A 128 -8.28 -13.95 5.07
C PHE A 128 -6.80 -13.73 5.35
N LEU A 129 -6.46 -13.47 6.61
CA LEU A 129 -5.12 -13.15 7.06
C LEU A 129 -4.57 -14.23 7.98
N THR A 130 -3.27 -14.50 7.87
CA THR A 130 -2.59 -15.39 8.82
C THR A 130 -2.45 -14.67 10.18
N PRO A 131 -2.29 -15.40 11.29
CA PRO A 131 -2.04 -14.78 12.60
C PRO A 131 -0.83 -13.83 12.58
N PHE A 132 0.19 -14.15 11.79
CA PHE A 132 1.36 -13.28 11.57
C PHE A 132 0.97 -11.95 10.93
N GLU A 133 0.14 -11.98 9.88
CA GLU A 133 -0.36 -10.78 9.20
C GLU A 133 -1.26 -9.92 10.10
N ILE A 134 -2.18 -10.55 10.85
CA ILE A 134 -3.07 -9.86 11.79
C ILE A 134 -2.25 -9.11 12.85
N CYS A 135 -1.23 -9.75 13.41
CA CYS A 135 -0.39 -9.14 14.43
C CYS A 135 0.41 -7.95 13.91
N ASN A 136 0.96 -8.04 12.70
CA ASN A 136 1.69 -6.93 12.10
C ASN A 136 0.75 -5.78 11.68
N LEU A 137 -0.45 -6.09 11.16
CA LEU A 137 -1.47 -5.08 10.89
C LEU A 137 -1.90 -4.35 12.19
N HIS A 138 -2.16 -5.10 13.26
CA HIS A 138 -2.46 -4.53 14.58
C HIS A 138 -1.34 -3.61 15.10
N ARG A 139 -0.07 -4.01 14.94
CA ARG A 139 1.11 -3.23 15.37
C ARG A 139 1.31 -1.94 14.58
N MET A 140 0.94 -1.93 13.30
CA MET A 140 1.00 -0.72 12.47
C MET A 140 -0.17 0.22 12.77
N LEU A 141 -1.35 -0.30 13.13
CA LEU A 141 -2.54 0.51 13.41
C LEU A 141 -2.58 1.07 14.83
N SER A 142 -2.02 0.37 15.81
CA SER A 142 -2.19 0.69 17.24
C SER A 142 -1.07 1.58 17.76
N SER A 143 -1.43 2.80 18.15
CA SER A 143 -0.50 3.80 18.67
C SER A 143 -0.14 3.47 20.11
N SER A 144 1.14 3.29 20.41
CA SER A 144 1.61 3.03 21.79
C SER A 144 3.09 3.36 21.92
N VAL A 145 3.52 3.67 23.14
CA VAL A 145 4.92 3.89 23.49
C VAL A 145 5.34 2.83 24.49
N GLU A 146 6.48 2.18 24.27
CA GLU A 146 7.09 1.27 25.25
C GLU A 146 8.16 2.03 26.05
N PRO A 147 7.85 2.43 27.30
CA PRO A 147 8.65 3.43 28.01
C PRO A 147 9.82 2.83 28.79
N TYR A 148 9.83 1.52 29.04
CA TYR A 148 10.76 0.88 29.99
C TYR A 148 12.10 0.48 29.37
N GLN A 149 13.14 0.49 30.20
CA GLN A 149 14.49 0.10 29.80
C GLN A 149 14.60 -1.37 29.34
N ARG A 150 15.38 -1.57 28.27
CA ARG A 150 15.65 -2.88 27.62
C ARG A 150 17.05 -3.45 27.88
N ASP A 151 17.89 -2.74 28.63
CA ASP A 151 19.27 -3.09 28.98
C ASP A 151 20.25 -3.19 27.77
N ASP A 152 19.81 -2.91 26.55
CA ASP A 152 20.60 -2.91 25.30
C ASP A 152 20.80 -1.51 24.68
N GLU A 153 20.33 -0.47 25.39
CA GLU A 153 20.19 0.91 24.90
C GLU A 153 21.50 1.57 24.45
N ARG A 154 22.64 1.12 24.99
CA ARG A 154 23.96 1.64 24.59
C ARG A 154 24.28 1.34 23.12
N ALA A 155 23.77 0.24 22.58
CA ALA A 155 24.00 -0.17 21.20
C ALA A 155 22.82 0.18 20.28
N THR A 156 21.59 0.20 20.81
CA THR A 156 20.36 0.35 20.01
C THR A 156 19.87 1.78 19.88
N CYS A 157 20.13 2.67 20.85
CA CYS A 157 19.65 4.04 20.76
C CYS A 157 20.44 4.85 19.71
N PRO A 158 19.74 5.56 18.80
CA PRO A 158 20.40 6.34 17.76
C PRO A 158 21.13 7.56 18.34
N LEU A 159 22.36 7.78 17.90
CA LEU A 159 23.19 8.92 18.33
C LEU A 159 22.60 10.28 17.90
N THR A 160 21.84 10.32 16.81
CA THR A 160 21.19 11.53 16.27
C THR A 160 20.14 12.12 17.19
N LEU A 161 19.59 11.30 18.11
CA LEU A 161 18.54 11.70 19.05
C LEU A 161 19.08 11.98 20.46
N MET A 162 20.40 12.05 20.63
CA MET A 162 21.03 12.36 21.91
C MET A 162 21.02 13.86 22.19
N SER A 163 20.77 14.22 23.45
CA SER A 163 20.97 15.60 23.90
C SER A 163 22.46 15.93 23.91
N SER A 164 22.82 17.17 23.53
CA SER A 164 24.19 17.69 23.59
C SER A 164 24.77 17.69 25.02
N ASP A 165 23.93 17.56 26.04
CA ASP A 165 24.31 17.70 27.46
C ASP A 165 24.95 16.45 28.09
N GLY A 166 25.22 15.38 27.33
CA GLY A 166 26.12 14.29 27.76
C GLY A 166 25.69 13.44 28.97
N ASN A 167 24.57 13.75 29.63
CA ASN A 167 24.07 12.97 30.75
C ASN A 167 23.39 11.69 30.25
N ALA A 168 24.12 10.58 30.26
CA ALA A 168 23.67 9.25 29.85
C ALA A 168 22.63 8.59 30.78
N GLN A 169 22.00 9.35 31.69
CA GLN A 169 20.96 8.87 32.59
C GLN A 169 19.60 9.38 32.12
N ALA A 170 18.64 8.46 31.98
CA ALA A 170 17.24 8.83 31.81
C ALA A 170 16.86 9.90 32.86
N PRO A 171 16.15 10.98 32.47
CA PRO A 171 15.86 12.07 33.38
C PRO A 171 15.28 11.52 34.69
N TRP A 172 15.95 11.84 35.79
CA TRP A 172 15.66 11.42 37.18
C TRP A 172 14.28 11.90 37.71
N ILE A 173 13.42 12.41 36.84
CA ILE A 173 12.19 13.14 37.16
C ILE A 173 10.97 12.37 36.64
N THR A 174 10.68 11.18 37.16
CA THR A 174 9.34 10.57 37.01
C THR A 174 8.88 9.79 38.25
N GLN A 175 9.37 10.12 39.44
CA GLN A 175 8.66 9.71 40.68
C GLN A 175 7.31 10.44 40.88
N ASN A 176 7.02 11.49 40.09
CA ASN A 176 5.87 12.37 40.32
C ASN A 176 4.68 12.21 39.35
N LYS A 177 4.77 11.42 38.27
CA LYS A 177 3.57 10.88 37.59
C LYS A 177 3.11 9.62 38.36
N SER A 178 2.49 9.85 39.52
CA SER A 178 1.65 8.92 40.30
C SER A 178 2.01 7.41 40.29
N GLN A 179 3.14 7.04 40.90
CA GLN A 179 3.32 5.70 41.50
C GLN A 179 3.74 5.74 42.97
N LYS A 180 3.41 6.81 43.70
CA LYS A 180 3.36 6.75 45.17
C LYS A 180 2.05 6.10 45.62
N SER A 181 1.93 4.80 45.35
CA SER A 181 1.08 3.95 46.18
C SER A 181 1.76 3.83 47.54
N ASN A 182 1.22 4.53 48.55
CA ASN A 182 1.68 4.49 49.94
C ASN A 182 1.42 3.13 50.65
N SER A 183 1.37 2.03 49.89
CA SER A 183 1.34 0.69 50.45
C SER A 183 2.70 0.03 50.26
N ASN A 184 3.40 -0.13 51.38
CA ASN A 184 4.61 -0.93 51.50
C ASN A 184 4.37 -2.33 50.92
N ARG A 185 4.80 -2.57 49.67
CA ARG A 185 5.24 -3.87 49.12
C ARG A 185 5.72 -3.74 47.66
N THR A 186 7.03 -3.86 47.49
CA THR A 186 7.77 -4.16 46.24
C THR A 186 7.38 -3.37 44.98
N THR A 187 7.76 -2.10 44.93
CA THR A 187 7.79 -1.34 43.67
C THR A 187 9.02 -1.75 42.86
N PHE A 188 8.86 -2.72 41.95
CA PHE A 188 9.83 -2.93 40.86
C PHE A 188 9.68 -1.77 39.86
N ALA A 189 10.12 -0.57 40.24
CA ALA A 189 10.19 0.56 39.33
C ALA A 189 11.37 0.33 38.38
N ARG A 190 11.09 -0.21 37.19
CA ARG A 190 12.09 -0.22 36.12
C ARG A 190 12.30 1.23 35.66
N PRO A 191 13.55 1.70 35.51
CA PRO A 191 13.83 3.02 34.98
C PRO A 191 13.24 3.17 33.56
N LEU A 192 12.88 4.41 33.22
CA LEU A 192 12.51 4.76 31.86
C LEU A 192 13.70 4.55 30.93
N SER A 193 13.40 4.11 29.72
CA SER A 193 14.37 3.95 28.65
C SER A 193 14.90 5.31 28.19
N ARG A 194 16.17 5.35 27.80
CA ARG A 194 16.78 6.54 27.18
C ARG A 194 16.12 6.86 25.83
N CYS A 195 15.80 5.82 25.08
CA CYS A 195 15.07 5.90 23.81
C CYS A 195 13.84 4.96 23.84
N PRO A 196 12.68 5.47 24.28
CA PRO A 196 11.42 4.74 24.23
C PRO A 196 11.08 4.30 22.80
N LEU A 197 10.38 3.17 22.67
CA LEU A 197 9.94 2.69 21.36
C LEU A 197 8.55 3.22 21.03
N GLU A 198 8.40 3.81 19.86
CA GLU A 198 7.11 4.19 19.29
C GLU A 198 6.57 3.06 18.40
N ARG A 199 5.33 2.64 18.66
CA ARG A 199 4.57 1.65 17.89
C ARG A 199 3.39 2.33 17.21
N GLY A 200 2.79 1.67 16.20
CA GLY A 200 1.70 2.26 15.43
C GLY A 200 2.17 3.21 14.34
N THR A 201 3.42 3.05 13.88
CA THR A 201 4.04 3.91 12.87
C THR A 201 4.48 3.11 11.64
N CYS A 202 4.44 3.77 10.49
CA CYS A 202 4.93 3.26 9.22
C CYS A 202 5.96 4.22 8.62
N HIS A 203 7.05 3.64 8.13
CA HIS A 203 8.06 4.34 7.35
C HIS A 203 7.54 4.61 5.94
N THR A 204 7.70 5.85 5.46
CA THR A 204 7.57 6.21 4.05
C THR A 204 8.92 6.73 3.56
N ALA A 205 9.29 6.43 2.32
CA ALA A 205 10.61 6.80 1.79
C ALA A 205 10.83 8.32 1.76
N ASP A 206 9.86 9.06 1.21
CA ASP A 206 10.00 10.50 0.95
C ASP A 206 9.11 11.38 1.83
N TYR A 207 8.05 10.84 2.43
CA TYR A 207 6.98 11.62 3.05
C TYR A 207 7.03 11.64 4.59
N GLY A 208 8.16 11.26 5.19
CA GLY A 208 8.33 11.16 6.63
C GLY A 208 7.61 9.97 7.27
N THR A 209 7.67 9.85 8.59
CA THR A 209 7.01 8.74 9.29
C THR A 209 5.57 9.11 9.61
N ILE A 210 4.63 8.18 9.39
CA ILE A 210 3.22 8.41 9.64
C ILE A 210 2.65 7.39 10.62
N ALA A 211 1.66 7.80 11.41
CA ALA A 211 0.79 6.91 12.17
C ALA A 211 -0.45 6.52 11.34
N PRO A 212 -0.44 5.40 10.59
CA PRO A 212 -1.55 5.06 9.68
C PRO A 212 -2.87 4.80 10.42
N GLY A 213 -2.82 4.39 11.68
CA GLY A 213 -4.01 4.25 12.52
C GLY A 213 -4.82 5.55 12.61
N ALA A 214 -4.14 6.68 12.83
CA ALA A 214 -4.76 8.01 12.92
C ALA A 214 -5.36 8.45 11.57
N VAL A 215 -4.64 8.19 10.47
CA VAL A 215 -5.11 8.47 9.11
C VAL A 215 -6.38 7.68 8.78
N ILE A 216 -6.38 6.36 9.01
CA ILE A 216 -7.53 5.48 8.71
C ILE A 216 -8.73 5.84 9.60
N MET A 217 -8.51 6.20 10.87
CA MET A 217 -9.55 6.67 11.76
C MET A 217 -10.17 7.98 11.27
N SER A 218 -9.36 8.92 10.78
CA SER A 218 -9.83 10.17 10.19
C SER A 218 -10.63 9.95 8.91
N ILE A 219 -10.20 9.01 8.05
CA ILE A 219 -10.96 8.61 6.86
C ILE A 219 -12.31 8.00 7.26
N ALA A 220 -12.34 7.12 8.27
CA ALA A 220 -13.58 6.52 8.78
C ALA A 220 -14.55 7.59 9.31
N ALA A 221 -14.03 8.57 10.05
CA ALA A 221 -14.81 9.72 10.55
C ALA A 221 -15.33 10.58 9.39
N GLY A 222 -14.51 10.89 8.38
CA GLY A 222 -14.92 11.67 7.21
C GLY A 222 -15.99 10.97 6.36
N LEU A 223 -15.90 9.64 6.20
CA LEU A 223 -16.90 8.83 5.51
C LEU A 223 -18.24 8.75 6.25
N MET A 224 -18.25 9.05 7.54
CA MET A 224 -19.42 9.05 8.41
C MET A 224 -19.41 10.30 9.28
N PRO A 225 -19.61 11.49 8.70
CA PRO A 225 -19.51 12.74 9.42
C PRO A 225 -20.62 12.81 10.48
N GLN A 226 -20.24 13.08 11.73
CA GLN A 226 -21.14 13.10 12.87
C GLN A 226 -20.78 14.23 13.82
N ASN A 227 -21.81 14.94 14.27
CA ASN A 227 -21.72 15.91 15.36
C ASN A 227 -22.40 15.29 16.57
N VAL A 228 -21.61 14.72 17.48
CA VAL A 228 -22.14 14.03 18.65
C VAL A 228 -22.22 15.00 19.81
N ARG A 229 -23.35 15.01 20.53
CA ARG A 229 -23.54 15.87 21.69
C ARG A 229 -22.76 15.33 22.88
N ILE A 230 -22.10 16.23 23.61
CA ILE A 230 -21.32 15.88 24.82
C ILE A 230 -22.16 15.11 25.84
N SER A 231 -23.45 15.48 25.97
CA SER A 231 -24.39 14.82 26.88
C SER A 231 -24.53 13.30 26.64
N GLU A 232 -24.44 12.83 25.39
CA GLU A 232 -24.62 11.41 25.06
C GLU A 232 -23.47 10.56 25.62
N PHE A 233 -22.23 11.05 25.55
CA PHE A 233 -21.05 10.36 26.09
C PHE A 233 -21.08 10.22 27.61
N VAL A 234 -21.46 11.29 28.31
CA VAL A 234 -21.42 11.33 29.77
C VAL A 234 -22.48 10.39 30.39
N THR A 235 -23.60 10.14 29.71
CA THR A 235 -24.60 9.16 30.17
C THR A 235 -24.08 7.71 30.16
N ALA A 236 -23.15 7.38 29.27
CA ALA A 236 -22.55 6.04 29.15
C ALA A 236 -21.53 5.73 30.26
N TYR A 237 -20.85 6.76 30.79
CA TYR A 237 -19.78 6.62 31.81
C TYR A 237 -20.27 6.65 33.26
N ARG A 238 -21.58 6.48 33.50
CA ARG A 238 -22.17 6.56 34.85
C ARG A 238 -21.72 5.40 35.75
N LYS A 239 -20.57 5.55 36.44
CA LYS A 239 -20.24 4.94 37.75
C LYS A 239 -18.80 5.30 38.21
N LYS A 240 -18.64 6.34 39.04
CA LYS A 240 -17.87 6.33 40.31
C LYS A 240 -17.89 7.69 41.03
N ASN A 241 -17.69 7.59 42.35
CA ASN A 241 -17.75 8.60 43.42
C ASN A 241 -16.70 9.74 43.29
N PRO A 242 -16.81 10.84 44.09
CA PRO A 242 -16.16 12.13 43.79
C PRO A 242 -14.63 12.13 43.93
N TYR A 243 -13.99 13.02 43.17
CA TYR A 243 -12.54 13.19 43.05
C TYR A 243 -12.03 14.31 43.97
N GLU A 244 -10.71 14.33 44.20
CA GLU A 244 -9.98 15.30 45.02
C GLU A 244 -9.36 16.39 44.12
N ASN A 245 -9.69 17.66 44.34
CA ASN A 245 -9.07 18.78 43.63
C ASN A 245 -7.62 18.96 44.08
N LEU A 246 -6.65 18.98 43.15
CA LEU A 246 -5.23 19.08 43.52
C LEU A 246 -4.81 20.49 43.98
N GLU A 247 -5.51 21.54 43.56
CA GLU A 247 -5.19 22.92 43.93
C GLU A 247 -5.64 23.28 45.35
N THR A 248 -6.76 22.70 45.81
CA THR A 248 -7.37 23.04 47.11
C THR A 248 -7.43 21.88 48.09
N MET A 249 -7.12 20.66 47.68
CA MET A 249 -7.37 19.41 48.43
C MET A 249 -8.85 19.21 48.86
N ASP A 250 -9.78 19.96 48.27
CA ASP A 250 -11.21 19.85 48.57
C ASP A 250 -11.91 18.80 47.67
N MET A 251 -12.93 18.14 48.21
CA MET A 251 -13.85 17.28 47.46
C MET A 251 -14.73 18.15 46.55
N ALA A 252 -14.51 18.11 45.23
CA ALA A 252 -15.37 18.78 44.27
C ALA A 252 -16.66 17.99 44.01
N ASP A 253 -17.80 18.66 44.11
CA ASP A 253 -19.10 18.14 43.67
C ASP A 253 -19.16 18.12 42.12
N THR A 254 -18.69 17.01 41.53
CA THR A 254 -18.76 16.76 40.08
C THR A 254 -20.18 16.81 39.53
N ARG A 255 -21.20 16.66 40.40
CA ARG A 255 -22.62 16.66 40.04
C ARG A 255 -23.09 17.96 39.38
N LYS A 256 -22.64 19.13 39.85
CA LYS A 256 -23.02 20.43 39.26
C LYS A 256 -22.37 20.68 37.91
N GLN A 257 -21.11 20.26 37.73
CA GLN A 257 -20.44 20.31 36.43
C GLN A 257 -21.06 19.32 35.44
N LEU A 258 -21.42 18.12 35.90
CA LEU A 258 -22.16 17.14 35.10
C LEU A 258 -23.51 17.71 34.65
N GLU A 259 -24.27 18.33 35.57
CA GLU A 259 -25.55 18.98 35.26
C GLU A 259 -25.38 20.15 34.27
N LYS A 260 -24.30 20.94 34.37
CA LYS A 260 -23.95 22.01 33.43
C LYS A 260 -23.60 21.46 32.03
N LEU A 261 -22.84 20.38 31.95
CA LEU A 261 -22.48 19.73 30.68
C LEU A 261 -23.66 18.99 30.05
N PHE A 262 -24.52 18.36 30.85
CA PHE A 262 -25.77 17.79 30.36
C PHE A 262 -26.75 18.85 29.86
N ALA A 263 -26.67 20.08 30.39
CA ALA A 263 -27.42 21.22 29.91
C ALA A 263 -26.77 21.92 28.69
N SER A 264 -25.48 21.67 28.44
CA SER A 264 -24.77 22.22 27.28
C SER A 264 -25.26 21.56 25.98
N LEU A 265 -25.57 22.37 24.97
CA LEU A 265 -25.94 21.91 23.63
C LEU A 265 -24.70 21.70 22.74
N GLU A 266 -23.52 21.59 23.35
CA GLU A 266 -22.25 21.55 22.63
C GLU A 266 -22.05 20.19 21.96
N SER A 267 -21.69 20.24 20.68
CA SER A 267 -21.37 19.09 19.85
C SER A 267 -19.91 19.12 19.42
N ILE A 268 -19.32 17.93 19.29
CA ILE A 268 -17.96 17.72 18.80
C ILE A 268 -18.03 17.17 17.38
N ASP A 269 -17.23 17.76 16.50
CA ASP A 269 -17.05 17.28 15.14
C ASP A 269 -16.09 16.08 15.13
N ASN A 270 -16.59 14.92 14.71
CA ASN A 270 -15.80 13.69 14.72
C ASN A 270 -14.57 13.76 13.79
N MET A 271 -14.60 14.59 12.73
CA MET A 271 -13.47 14.76 11.81
C MET A 271 -12.32 15.51 12.50
N TYR A 272 -12.62 16.54 13.28
CA TYR A 272 -11.62 17.27 14.06
C TYR A 272 -11.09 16.41 15.21
N ALA A 273 -11.97 15.70 15.91
CA ALA A 273 -11.60 14.82 17.01
C ALA A 273 -10.67 13.68 16.57
N ALA A 274 -11.01 12.97 15.49
CA ALA A 274 -10.21 11.87 14.95
C ALA A 274 -8.89 12.32 14.32
N GLY A 275 -8.83 13.56 13.81
CA GLY A 275 -7.67 14.09 13.10
C GLY A 275 -6.61 14.72 14.01
N LEU A 276 -6.92 15.87 14.63
CA LEU A 276 -5.93 16.67 15.37
C LEU A 276 -6.37 17.00 16.80
N ALA A 277 -7.66 17.27 17.02
CA ALA A 277 -8.13 17.75 18.31
C ALA A 277 -7.97 16.70 19.43
N GLY A 278 -8.08 15.41 19.12
CA GLY A 278 -7.90 14.33 20.08
C GLY A 278 -6.47 14.25 20.66
N ASP A 279 -5.46 14.35 19.81
CA ASP A 279 -4.05 14.30 20.22
C ASP A 279 -3.64 15.60 20.94
N LEU A 280 -4.08 16.76 20.44
CA LEU A 280 -3.85 18.04 21.10
C LEU A 280 -4.52 18.08 22.48
N ALA A 281 -5.71 17.49 22.63
CA ALA A 281 -6.39 17.40 23.91
C ALA A 281 -5.64 16.51 24.92
N GLU A 282 -5.01 15.43 24.45
CA GLU A 282 -4.15 14.59 25.29
C GLU A 282 -2.96 15.39 25.86
N VAL A 283 -2.31 16.20 25.02
CA VAL A 283 -1.24 17.12 25.45
C VAL A 283 -1.77 18.13 26.48
N CYS A 284 -2.90 18.77 26.20
CA CYS A 284 -3.49 19.77 27.11
C CYS A 284 -3.80 19.18 28.48
N LEU A 285 -4.35 17.97 28.51
CA LEU A 285 -4.76 17.33 29.75
C LEU A 285 -3.57 16.85 30.60
N TYR A 286 -2.60 16.18 29.99
CA TYR A 286 -1.50 15.55 30.76
C TYR A 286 -0.31 16.47 30.99
N GLN A 287 -0.02 17.39 30.07
CA GLN A 287 1.11 18.33 30.22
C GLN A 287 0.68 19.68 30.78
N GLY A 288 -0.51 20.16 30.40
CA GLY A 288 -1.03 21.48 30.75
C GLY A 288 -1.05 21.80 32.25
N PRO A 289 -1.54 20.93 33.14
CA PRO A 289 -1.58 21.22 34.58
C PRO A 289 -0.19 21.46 35.20
N ALA A 290 0.86 20.87 34.64
CA ALA A 290 2.23 20.99 35.16
C ALA A 290 3.03 22.12 34.50
N LEU A 291 2.81 22.37 33.20
CA LEU A 291 3.61 23.28 32.39
C LEU A 291 2.87 24.57 32.00
N VAL A 292 1.56 24.63 32.24
CA VAL A 292 0.66 25.71 31.86
C VAL A 292 0.76 26.02 30.36
N LYS A 293 1.61 26.97 29.95
CA LYS A 293 1.78 27.37 28.53
C LYS A 293 2.99 26.74 27.85
N ASP A 294 3.96 26.23 28.61
CA ASP A 294 5.22 25.70 28.08
C ASP A 294 5.12 24.19 27.78
N VAL A 295 4.09 23.82 27.03
CA VAL A 295 3.85 22.43 26.60
C VAL A 295 4.82 22.00 25.50
N VAL A 296 5.13 20.70 25.47
CA VAL A 296 6.00 20.08 24.47
C VAL A 296 5.13 19.28 23.49
N VAL A 297 5.15 19.69 22.22
CA VAL A 297 4.41 19.05 21.12
C VAL A 297 5.40 18.53 20.09
N GLY A 298 5.19 17.33 19.56
CA GLY A 298 5.98 16.80 18.44
C GLY A 298 7.34 16.25 18.86
N LEU A 299 7.34 15.22 19.69
CA LEU A 299 8.55 14.51 20.05
C LEU A 299 9.16 13.81 18.82
N ALA A 300 10.42 14.12 18.53
CA ALA A 300 11.13 13.57 17.38
C ALA A 300 11.43 12.08 17.55
N GLY A 301 11.35 11.33 16.45
CA GLY A 301 11.72 9.91 16.40
C GLY A 301 12.56 9.53 15.19
N SER A 302 13.36 8.47 15.34
CA SER A 302 14.23 7.90 14.30
C SER A 302 14.02 6.40 14.20
N TRP A 303 14.06 5.88 12.97
CA TRP A 303 14.05 4.44 12.75
C TRP A 303 15.39 3.82 13.08
N ASN A 304 15.36 2.53 13.45
CA ASN A 304 16.54 1.70 13.64
C ASN A 304 17.38 1.57 12.36
N ASP A 305 16.71 1.60 11.21
CA ASP A 305 17.26 1.29 9.91
C ASP A 305 16.42 1.94 8.81
N THR A 306 17.07 2.31 7.70
CA THR A 306 16.40 2.88 6.53
C THR A 306 15.84 1.81 5.60
N TYR A 307 16.55 0.69 5.42
CA TYR A 307 16.17 -0.37 4.49
C TYR A 307 15.33 -1.47 5.17
N LEU A 308 15.44 -1.62 6.49
CA LEU A 308 14.66 -2.57 7.29
C LEU A 308 14.06 -1.91 8.54
N PRO A 309 13.15 -0.93 8.38
CA PRO A 309 12.54 -0.21 9.50
C PRO A 309 11.62 -1.13 10.30
N ARG A 310 12.05 -1.57 11.48
CA ARG A 310 11.29 -2.48 12.37
C ARG A 310 10.93 -1.84 13.71
N ALA A 311 11.72 -0.87 14.13
CA ALA A 311 11.57 -0.21 15.42
C ALA A 311 11.86 1.28 15.26
N ARG A 312 10.97 2.10 15.83
CA ARG A 312 11.12 3.55 15.88
C ARG A 312 11.45 3.98 17.30
N TYR A 313 12.55 4.70 17.46
CA TYR A 313 13.06 5.19 18.73
C TYR A 313 12.72 6.67 18.89
N LEU A 314 12.24 7.06 20.08
CA LEU A 314 11.95 8.44 20.44
C LEU A 314 13.18 9.13 21.05
N ALA A 315 13.18 10.46 20.98
CA ALA A 315 14.29 11.29 21.45
C ALA A 315 14.52 11.23 22.97
N GLU A 316 15.78 11.42 23.38
CA GLU A 316 16.19 11.40 24.79
C GLU A 316 15.57 12.54 25.61
N THR A 317 15.23 13.65 24.97
CA THR A 317 14.62 14.85 25.60
C THR A 317 13.14 14.66 25.98
N HIS A 318 12.61 13.44 25.89
CA HIS A 318 11.19 13.14 26.15
C HIS A 318 10.73 13.50 27.57
N ALA A 319 11.56 13.32 28.60
CA ALA A 319 11.23 13.66 29.99
C ALA A 319 9.86 13.11 30.49
N GLY A 320 9.45 11.93 30.01
CA GLY A 320 8.16 11.32 30.35
C GLY A 320 6.94 11.93 29.61
N ARG A 321 7.18 12.68 28.54
CA ARG A 321 6.17 13.38 27.72
C ARG A 321 6.25 12.88 26.27
N TRP A 322 5.24 12.14 25.85
CA TRP A 322 5.10 11.55 24.52
C TRP A 322 3.62 11.49 24.10
N GLU A 323 2.83 12.43 24.63
CA GLU A 323 1.40 12.57 24.35
C GLU A 323 1.11 12.87 22.87
N MET A 324 2.06 13.52 22.17
CA MET A 324 1.99 13.75 20.72
C MET A 324 3.39 13.68 20.07
N THR A 325 3.58 12.74 19.15
CA THR A 325 4.84 12.54 18.41
C THR A 325 4.86 13.27 17.06
N ASP A 326 6.03 13.35 16.44
CA ASP A 326 6.16 13.87 15.07
C ASP A 326 5.34 13.07 14.03
N SER A 327 5.23 11.75 14.21
CA SER A 327 4.49 10.86 13.32
C SER A 327 2.98 11.06 13.41
N GLU A 328 2.48 11.37 14.61
CA GLU A 328 1.08 11.73 14.88
C GLU A 328 0.76 13.13 14.33
N ILE A 329 1.69 14.10 14.38
CA ILE A 329 1.51 15.41 13.73
C ILE A 329 1.31 15.25 12.22
N LEU A 330 2.21 14.52 11.54
CA LEU A 330 2.10 14.31 10.10
C LEU A 330 0.81 13.56 9.73
N ALA A 331 0.51 12.48 10.46
CA ALA A 331 -0.69 11.70 10.25
C ALA A 331 -1.99 12.45 10.55
N GLY A 332 -1.98 13.36 11.53
CA GLY A 332 -3.14 14.18 11.88
C GLY A 332 -3.44 15.24 10.82
N ILE A 333 -2.41 15.88 10.25
CA ILE A 333 -2.55 16.82 9.11
C ILE A 333 -3.10 16.07 7.89
N ASP A 334 -2.51 14.92 7.56
CA ASP A 334 -2.93 14.07 6.44
C ASP A 334 -4.35 13.53 6.64
N GLY A 335 -4.64 13.03 7.85
CA GLY A 335 -5.93 12.49 8.24
C GLY A 335 -7.03 13.54 8.16
N PHE A 336 -6.78 14.76 8.65
CA PHE A 336 -7.72 15.87 8.55
C PHE A 336 -8.08 16.18 7.09
N PHE A 337 -7.08 16.31 6.22
CA PHE A 337 -7.32 16.55 4.79
C PHE A 337 -8.08 15.41 4.11
N LEU A 338 -7.63 14.16 4.31
CA LEU A 338 -8.25 12.99 3.71
C LEU A 338 -9.68 12.77 4.21
N SER A 339 -10.00 13.15 5.45
CA SER A 339 -11.36 13.10 5.97
C SER A 339 -12.33 14.00 5.18
N GLN A 340 -11.86 15.14 4.65
CA GLN A 340 -12.66 16.05 3.85
C GLN A 340 -12.76 15.63 2.37
N GLN A 341 -11.67 15.09 1.81
CA GLN A 341 -11.60 14.74 0.38
C GLN A 341 -12.21 13.36 0.07
N THR A 342 -11.98 12.36 0.92
CA THR A 342 -12.42 10.98 0.67
C THR A 342 -13.93 10.85 0.45
N PRO A 343 -14.81 11.55 1.19
CA PRO A 343 -16.26 11.51 0.94
C PRO A 343 -16.64 12.07 -0.43
N GLN A 344 -15.92 13.06 -0.94
CA GLN A 344 -16.15 13.61 -2.27
C GLN A 344 -15.74 12.62 -3.36
N LEU A 345 -14.59 11.96 -3.18
CA LEU A 345 -14.12 10.90 -4.07
C LEU A 345 -15.08 9.71 -4.07
N TYR A 346 -15.53 9.28 -2.89
CA TYR A 346 -16.46 8.17 -2.72
C TYR A 346 -17.81 8.41 -3.43
N LYS A 347 -18.35 9.63 -3.39
CA LYS A 347 -19.59 9.99 -4.11
C LYS A 347 -19.43 10.00 -5.64
N ARG A 348 -18.21 10.24 -6.13
CA ARG A 348 -17.92 10.41 -7.57
C ARG A 348 -17.49 9.10 -8.22
N LEU A 349 -16.63 8.34 -7.56
CA LEU A 349 -16.03 7.10 -8.03
C LEU A 349 -16.85 5.90 -7.58
N ARG A 350 -17.14 4.99 -8.51
CA ARG A 350 -17.81 3.72 -8.18
C ARG A 350 -16.76 2.76 -7.61
N ARG A 351 -17.02 2.22 -6.41
CA ARG A 351 -16.16 1.21 -5.73
C ARG A 351 -14.73 1.70 -5.43
N LEU A 352 -14.62 2.85 -4.79
CA LEU A 352 -13.33 3.32 -4.25
C LEU A 352 -12.88 2.43 -3.09
N ARG A 353 -11.63 1.97 -3.12
CA ARG A 353 -11.00 1.16 -2.07
C ARG A 353 -10.13 1.99 -1.13
N LEU A 354 -9.93 1.52 0.10
CA LEU A 354 -9.09 2.21 1.09
C LEU A 354 -7.62 2.22 0.65
N SER A 355 -7.14 1.08 0.14
CA SER A 355 -5.76 0.96 -0.34
C SER A 355 -5.45 1.96 -1.46
N GLN A 356 -6.43 2.24 -2.32
CA GLN A 356 -6.29 3.19 -3.43
C GLN A 356 -6.14 4.62 -2.92
N VAL A 357 -6.95 5.05 -1.95
CA VAL A 357 -6.88 6.42 -1.40
C VAL A 357 -5.52 6.65 -0.75
N LEU A 358 -5.09 5.71 0.09
CA LEU A 358 -3.80 5.80 0.79
C LEU A 358 -2.63 5.81 -0.19
N GLU A 359 -2.62 4.91 -1.17
CA GLU A 359 -1.54 4.86 -2.15
C GLU A 359 -1.49 6.10 -3.06
N MET A 360 -2.63 6.60 -3.53
CA MET A 360 -2.66 7.81 -4.35
C MET A 360 -2.12 9.03 -3.59
N TYR A 361 -2.45 9.17 -2.30
CA TYR A 361 -2.03 10.32 -1.51
C TYR A 361 -0.54 10.32 -1.16
N TYR A 362 0.01 9.14 -0.82
CA TYR A 362 1.42 8.94 -0.46
C TYR A 362 2.31 8.50 -1.63
N SER A 363 1.91 8.81 -2.87
CA SER A 363 2.72 8.57 -4.07
C SER A 363 2.97 9.85 -4.84
N ASP A 364 4.01 9.83 -5.67
CA ASP A 364 4.46 11.01 -6.42
C ASP A 364 3.40 11.57 -7.38
N ARG A 365 2.41 10.73 -7.74
CA ARG A 365 1.27 11.09 -8.61
C ARG A 365 0.23 11.97 -7.93
N GLY A 366 -0.03 11.78 -6.64
CA GLY A 366 -1.16 12.39 -5.95
C GLY A 366 -2.54 11.85 -6.35
N ILE A 367 -3.57 12.45 -5.75
CA ILE A 367 -4.99 12.25 -6.08
C ILE A 367 -5.33 13.09 -7.32
N PRO A 368 -5.79 12.49 -8.44
CA PRO A 368 -6.04 13.23 -9.66
C PRO A 368 -7.26 14.17 -9.53
N VAL A 369 -7.03 15.49 -9.64
CA VAL A 369 -8.08 16.54 -9.57
C VAL A 369 -8.78 16.75 -10.91
N THR A 370 -8.04 16.75 -12.03
CA THR A 370 -8.56 17.06 -13.37
C THR A 370 -9.55 16.03 -13.91
N ALA A 371 -9.39 14.76 -13.53
CA ALA A 371 -10.30 13.70 -13.94
C ALA A 371 -11.67 13.77 -13.22
N ILE A 372 -11.76 14.54 -12.14
CA ILE A 372 -13.00 14.80 -11.42
C ILE A 372 -13.81 15.90 -12.13
N GLU A 373 -13.16 16.89 -12.73
CA GLU A 373 -13.82 17.96 -13.46
C GLU A 373 -14.42 17.47 -14.79
N THR A 374 -13.72 16.60 -15.53
CA THR A 374 -14.21 16.05 -16.82
C THR A 374 -15.46 15.17 -16.65
N ILE A 375 -15.56 14.42 -15.54
CA ILE A 375 -16.77 13.66 -15.17
C ILE A 375 -17.93 14.60 -14.81
N SER A 376 -17.64 15.72 -14.13
CA SER A 376 -18.66 16.72 -13.79
C SER A 376 -19.24 17.41 -15.04
N HIS A 377 -18.38 17.68 -16.03
CA HIS A 377 -18.79 18.21 -17.33
C HIS A 377 -19.61 17.21 -18.14
N ARG A 378 -19.25 15.92 -18.16
CA ARG A 378 -20.06 14.88 -18.84
C ARG A 378 -21.44 14.67 -18.20
N ARG A 379 -21.56 14.74 -16.86
CA ARG A 379 -22.89 14.62 -16.20
C ARG A 379 -23.82 15.80 -16.49
N ARG A 380 -23.28 17.01 -16.69
CA ARG A 380 -24.10 18.18 -17.11
C ARG A 380 -24.56 18.10 -18.57
N VAL A 381 -23.79 17.43 -19.44
CA VAL A 381 -24.16 17.25 -20.85
C VAL A 381 -25.14 16.09 -21.05
N GLY A 382 -25.27 15.16 -20.09
CA GLY A 382 -26.12 13.96 -20.17
C GLY A 382 -27.62 14.14 -19.88
N LEU A 383 -28.12 15.37 -19.66
CA LEU A 383 -29.53 15.63 -19.32
C LEU A 383 -30.20 16.64 -20.27
N GLY A 384 -29.80 16.62 -21.54
CA GLY A 384 -30.39 17.49 -22.56
C GLY A 384 -30.02 17.12 -23.99
N GLN A 385 -30.42 15.94 -24.46
CA GLN A 385 -30.55 15.71 -25.91
C GLN A 385 -31.96 15.24 -26.25
N GLY A 386 -32.77 16.24 -26.63
CA GLY A 386 -34.03 16.03 -27.32
C GLY A 386 -33.81 15.37 -28.67
N ARG A 387 -34.77 14.52 -29.04
CA ARG A 387 -34.95 13.92 -30.36
C ARG A 387 -34.67 14.92 -31.49
N PRO A 388 -33.85 14.59 -32.51
CA PRO A 388 -33.85 15.32 -33.75
C PRO A 388 -35.11 14.95 -34.56
N ARG A 389 -35.90 15.96 -34.90
CA ARG A 389 -36.95 15.88 -35.91
C ARG A 389 -36.33 15.68 -37.29
N THR A 390 -36.93 14.76 -38.05
CA THR A 390 -36.75 14.59 -39.48
C THR A 390 -37.18 15.83 -40.26
N GLY A 391 -36.38 16.20 -41.28
CA GLY A 391 -36.84 17.06 -42.38
C GLY A 391 -35.79 17.98 -42.99
N GLY A 392 -35.47 17.77 -44.26
CA GLY A 392 -35.28 18.87 -45.21
C GLY A 392 -33.86 19.25 -45.64
N LEU A 393 -33.48 18.70 -46.79
CA LEU A 393 -32.53 19.17 -47.81
C LEU A 393 -32.07 20.66 -47.81
N MET A 394 -30.80 20.83 -48.21
CA MET A 394 -30.22 21.84 -49.13
C MET A 394 -29.15 22.81 -48.60
N SER A 395 -27.96 22.63 -49.18
CA SER A 395 -27.16 23.64 -49.91
C SER A 395 -26.20 24.57 -49.15
N GLN A 396 -24.91 24.24 -49.33
CA GLN A 396 -23.77 25.06 -49.81
C GLN A 396 -23.35 26.36 -49.13
N SER A 397 -22.01 26.46 -49.04
CA SER A 397 -21.16 27.66 -49.04
C SER A 397 -21.13 28.47 -47.75
N SER A 398 -20.09 29.20 -47.36
CA SER A 398 -18.62 29.24 -47.53
C SER A 398 -18.23 30.61 -46.94
N MET A 399 -17.08 30.71 -46.28
CA MET A 399 -16.44 31.96 -45.79
C MET A 399 -17.19 32.69 -44.66
N GLY A 400 -16.55 33.33 -43.68
CA GLY A 400 -15.15 33.63 -43.42
C GLY A 400 -15.09 34.87 -42.51
N LYS A 401 -14.05 34.92 -41.66
CA LYS A 401 -13.47 36.09 -40.94
C LYS A 401 -14.18 36.69 -39.71
N GLU A 402 -13.51 36.47 -38.56
CA GLU A 402 -12.87 37.48 -37.70
C GLU A 402 -13.48 38.89 -37.59
N ARG A 403 -13.92 39.30 -36.38
CA ARG A 403 -13.19 40.21 -35.46
C ARG A 403 -14.06 40.73 -34.30
N GLU A 404 -13.48 40.62 -33.10
CA GLU A 404 -13.35 41.59 -31.99
C GLU A 404 -14.40 42.69 -31.70
N GLN A 405 -14.75 42.72 -30.40
CA GLN A 405 -14.83 43.86 -29.46
C GLN A 405 -16.14 44.66 -29.22
N MET A 406 -16.53 44.57 -27.94
CA MET A 406 -16.96 45.61 -26.99
C MET A 406 -18.33 46.31 -27.07
N ASP A 407 -19.06 46.11 -25.95
CA ASP A 407 -19.75 47.10 -25.10
C ASP A 407 -21.10 47.69 -25.52
N ASP A 408 -22.14 47.46 -24.71
CA ASP A 408 -22.82 48.49 -23.89
C ASP A 408 -24.15 47.93 -23.35
N GLY A 409 -24.45 48.27 -22.09
CA GLY A 409 -25.63 47.84 -21.38
C GLY A 409 -26.88 48.63 -21.72
N ARG A 410 -28.06 48.02 -21.53
CA ARG A 410 -29.21 48.69 -20.90
C ARG A 410 -30.34 47.74 -20.54
N VAL A 411 -30.85 48.00 -19.35
CA VAL A 411 -31.97 47.43 -18.61
C VAL A 411 -33.33 47.75 -19.24
N ARG A 412 -34.29 46.81 -19.18
CA ARG A 412 -35.74 47.02 -18.88
C ARG A 412 -36.45 45.66 -18.72
N PHE A 413 -36.95 45.30 -17.52
CA PHE A 413 -38.36 45.41 -17.05
C PHE A 413 -39.40 44.80 -18.01
N SER A 414 -40.47 44.07 -17.65
CA SER A 414 -40.97 43.41 -16.43
C SER A 414 -42.32 42.70 -16.78
N ALA A 415 -42.73 41.73 -15.96
CA ALA A 415 -44.10 41.35 -15.58
C ALA A 415 -45.04 40.57 -16.53
N LYS A 416 -45.46 39.38 -16.06
CA LYS A 416 -46.84 38.97 -15.68
C LYS A 416 -46.90 37.42 -15.67
N ALA A 417 -47.15 36.72 -14.56
CA ALA A 417 -48.30 36.67 -13.65
C ALA A 417 -49.21 35.45 -13.93
N VAL A 418 -49.39 34.65 -12.86
CA VAL A 418 -50.60 33.90 -12.45
C VAL A 418 -50.86 32.51 -13.06
N GLY A 419 -50.99 31.51 -12.17
CA GLY A 419 -51.65 30.24 -12.44
C GLY A 419 -51.36 29.13 -11.42
N SER A 420 -51.96 29.22 -10.23
CA SER A 420 -52.09 28.16 -9.21
C SER A 420 -52.44 26.78 -9.81
N THR A 421 -51.98 25.64 -9.27
CA THR A 421 -52.60 25.01 -8.10
C THR A 421 -51.66 24.07 -7.33
N ARG A 422 -51.76 24.17 -6.00
CA ARG A 422 -51.32 23.21 -4.98
C ARG A 422 -51.97 21.84 -5.22
N PHE A 423 -51.19 20.77 -5.30
CA PHE A 423 -51.46 19.43 -4.74
C PHE A 423 -50.23 18.54 -4.98
N HIS A 424 -49.15 18.75 -4.22
CA HIS A 424 -48.12 17.74 -3.90
C HIS A 424 -47.15 18.37 -2.90
N ALA A 425 -47.54 18.39 -1.62
CA ALA A 425 -46.69 18.79 -0.51
C ALA A 425 -46.82 17.73 0.58
N VAL A 426 -46.09 16.62 0.43
CA VAL A 426 -45.88 15.61 1.50
C VAL A 426 -44.46 15.03 1.46
N PHE A 427 -43.68 15.22 0.40
CA PHE A 427 -42.27 14.81 0.37
C PHE A 427 -41.50 15.91 -0.34
N ASP A 428 -40.89 16.82 0.44
CA ASP A 428 -39.68 17.58 0.11
C ASP A 428 -39.44 18.60 1.24
N GLY A 429 -38.46 18.27 2.07
CA GLY A 429 -38.04 19.06 3.22
C GLY A 429 -36.54 18.91 3.41
N GLU A 430 -35.76 19.24 2.37
CA GLU A 430 -34.35 19.59 2.53
C GLU A 430 -34.20 21.07 2.20
N GLN A 431 -33.97 21.87 3.25
CA GLN A 431 -33.61 23.27 3.14
C GLN A 431 -32.20 23.37 2.55
N GLU A 432 -32.09 23.87 1.32
CA GLU A 432 -30.83 24.41 0.80
C GLU A 432 -30.47 25.65 1.63
N LEU A 433 -29.50 25.52 2.53
CA LEU A 433 -28.82 26.67 3.12
C LEU A 433 -27.94 27.32 2.04
N GLN A 434 -28.22 28.58 1.72
CA GLN A 434 -27.34 29.47 0.98
C GLN A 434 -26.03 29.66 1.75
N GLU A 435 -24.95 29.01 1.31
CA GLU A 435 -23.59 29.35 1.71
C GLU A 435 -23.11 30.60 0.95
N SER A 436 -22.62 31.58 1.70
CA SER A 436 -21.98 32.80 1.21
C SER A 436 -20.63 32.52 0.53
N PRO A 437 -20.23 33.26 -0.52
CA PRO A 437 -19.00 32.98 -1.25
C PRO A 437 -17.79 33.60 -0.55
N THR A 438 -17.18 32.84 0.36
CA THR A 438 -15.78 33.04 0.77
C THR A 438 -15.05 31.71 0.73
N GLN A 439 -15.06 31.04 -0.42
CA GLN A 439 -14.07 30.01 -0.72
C GLN A 439 -12.86 30.71 -1.35
N LYS A 440 -11.80 30.89 -0.55
CA LYS A 440 -10.46 31.13 -1.09
C LYS A 440 -10.20 30.06 -2.15
N GLN A 441 -9.80 30.49 -3.35
CA GLN A 441 -9.40 29.60 -4.44
C GLN A 441 -8.47 28.52 -3.89
N THR A 442 -8.94 27.28 -3.89
CA THR A 442 -8.20 26.13 -3.40
C THR A 442 -7.04 25.89 -4.35
N ILE A 443 -5.82 26.02 -3.85
CA ILE A 443 -4.65 25.39 -4.46
C ILE A 443 -4.97 23.89 -4.50
N ASP A 444 -4.83 23.26 -5.66
CA ASP A 444 -5.16 21.84 -5.85
C ASP A 444 -4.15 20.96 -5.11
N VAL A 445 -4.36 20.82 -3.80
CA VAL A 445 -3.57 19.91 -2.97
C VAL A 445 -3.96 18.48 -3.33
N THR A 446 -2.97 17.68 -3.69
CA THR A 446 -3.17 16.30 -4.16
C THR A 446 -2.25 15.28 -3.50
N ARG A 447 -1.16 15.73 -2.85
CA ARG A 447 -0.04 14.89 -2.40
C ARG A 447 0.34 15.14 -0.95
N ALA A 448 0.91 14.12 -0.31
CA ALA A 448 1.45 14.21 1.06
C ALA A 448 2.64 15.18 1.19
N CYS A 449 3.40 15.46 0.13
CA CYS A 449 4.48 16.47 0.18
C CYS A 449 3.94 17.92 0.21
N GLU A 450 2.65 18.15 -0.09
CA GLU A 450 1.99 19.47 -0.10
C GLU A 450 1.37 19.82 1.26
N ARG A 451 1.77 19.15 2.34
CA ARG A 451 1.26 19.38 3.71
C ARG A 451 1.37 20.82 4.20
N LYS A 452 2.32 21.61 3.68
CA LYS A 452 2.44 23.04 4.01
C LYS A 452 1.18 23.81 3.62
N ASP A 453 0.55 23.45 2.51
CA ASP A 453 -0.69 24.09 2.05
C ASP A 453 -1.91 23.52 2.77
N ILE A 454 -1.90 22.24 3.13
CA ILE A 454 -2.91 21.64 4.02
C ILE A 454 -2.93 22.37 5.36
N LEU A 455 -1.77 22.57 5.99
CA LEU A 455 -1.66 23.25 7.28
C LEU A 455 -2.21 24.68 7.23
N ARG A 456 -2.06 25.38 6.09
CA ARG A 456 -2.62 26.72 5.88
C ARG A 456 -4.13 26.73 5.71
N SER A 457 -4.72 25.62 5.25
CA SER A 457 -6.17 25.46 5.12
C SER A 457 -6.89 25.23 6.46
N ILE A 458 -6.16 24.82 7.50
CA ILE A 458 -6.74 24.53 8.83
C ILE A 458 -7.10 25.84 9.55
N GLU A 459 -8.38 25.98 9.91
CA GLU A 459 -8.88 27.10 10.71
C GLU A 459 -8.44 26.96 12.18
N LYS A 460 -7.46 27.78 12.59
CA LYS A 460 -6.89 27.74 13.95
C LYS A 460 -7.92 27.95 15.05
N ASP A 461 -8.86 28.87 14.85
CA ASP A 461 -9.87 29.19 15.88
C ASP A 461 -10.88 28.05 16.06
N LYS A 462 -11.27 27.39 14.97
CA LYS A 462 -12.10 26.18 15.05
C LYS A 462 -11.34 25.04 15.73
N LEU A 463 -10.06 24.84 15.40
CA LEU A 463 -9.22 23.83 16.04
C LEU A 463 -9.09 24.04 17.55
N ARG A 464 -8.91 25.30 18.01
CA ARG A 464 -8.87 25.65 19.43
C ARG A 464 -10.17 25.28 20.15
N GLN A 465 -11.32 25.60 19.55
CA GLN A 465 -12.62 25.29 20.12
C GLN A 465 -12.86 23.78 20.22
N GLU A 466 -12.61 23.03 19.15
CA GLU A 466 -12.79 21.57 19.15
C GLU A 466 -11.82 20.86 20.11
N THR A 467 -10.57 21.36 20.23
CA THR A 467 -9.60 20.85 21.21
C THR A 467 -10.11 21.03 22.63
N TYR A 468 -10.60 22.23 22.98
CA TYR A 468 -11.13 22.51 24.32
C TYR A 468 -12.32 21.60 24.68
N LYS A 469 -13.31 21.48 23.76
CA LYS A 469 -14.47 20.59 23.97
C LYS A 469 -14.06 19.13 24.19
N PHE A 470 -13.05 18.65 23.45
CA PHE A 470 -12.58 17.27 23.60
C PHE A 470 -11.84 17.07 24.92
N VAL A 471 -11.07 18.06 25.40
CA VAL A 471 -10.43 18.02 26.73
C VAL A 471 -11.47 17.87 27.83
N GLU A 472 -12.58 18.60 27.75
CA GLU A 472 -13.66 18.47 28.74
C GLU A 472 -14.16 17.02 28.83
N LEU A 473 -14.41 16.36 27.69
CA LEU A 473 -14.76 14.93 27.68
C LEU A 473 -13.66 14.04 28.26
N LEU A 474 -12.41 14.29 27.88
CA LEU A 474 -11.28 13.47 28.29
C LEU A 474 -11.02 13.55 29.81
N GLN A 475 -11.23 14.72 30.43
CA GLN A 475 -11.18 14.90 31.88
C GLN A 475 -12.16 13.97 32.61
N TYR A 476 -13.39 13.83 32.10
CA TYR A 476 -14.39 12.93 32.70
C TYR A 476 -14.02 11.46 32.60
N THR A 477 -13.47 11.03 31.46
CA THR A 477 -13.14 9.61 31.24
C THR A 477 -11.90 9.17 32.01
N THR A 478 -10.91 10.04 32.14
CA THR A 478 -9.67 9.76 32.86
C THR A 478 -9.86 9.81 34.38
N GLY A 479 -10.90 10.51 34.86
CA GLY A 479 -11.09 10.76 36.28
C GLY A 479 -9.94 11.57 36.89
N SER A 480 -9.24 12.34 36.07
CA SER A 480 -8.03 13.06 36.45
C SER A 480 -8.25 14.58 36.35
N VAL A 481 -7.77 15.27 37.38
CA VAL A 481 -7.54 16.72 37.52
C VAL A 481 -8.56 17.63 36.82
N VAL A 482 -9.53 18.14 37.58
CA VAL A 482 -10.38 19.26 37.14
C VAL A 482 -9.56 20.54 37.27
N VAL A 483 -9.21 21.15 36.14
CA VAL A 483 -8.58 22.47 36.06
C VAL A 483 -9.67 23.51 35.85
N ASP A 484 -9.49 24.73 36.35
CA ASP A 484 -10.40 25.85 36.06
C ASP A 484 -10.62 26.04 34.55
N GLU A 485 -11.88 26.27 34.14
CA GLU A 485 -12.30 26.34 32.73
C GLU A 485 -11.48 27.38 31.94
N ARG A 486 -11.20 28.54 32.54
CA ARG A 486 -10.46 29.63 31.87
C ARG A 486 -8.98 29.29 31.69
N LEU A 487 -8.39 28.66 32.72
CA LEU A 487 -7.02 28.23 32.65
C LEU A 487 -6.87 27.12 31.60
N MET A 488 -7.77 26.15 31.58
CA MET A 488 -7.76 25.07 30.59
C MET A 488 -7.91 25.60 29.16
N GLN A 489 -8.81 26.56 28.94
CA GLN A 489 -8.94 27.22 27.64
C GLN A 489 -7.64 27.95 27.22
N SER A 490 -6.97 28.63 28.16
CA SER A 490 -5.68 29.26 27.89
C SER A 490 -4.58 28.24 27.57
N ILE A 491 -4.58 27.08 28.21
CA ILE A 491 -3.66 25.98 27.93
C ILE A 491 -3.91 25.45 26.52
N CYS A 492 -5.17 25.15 26.18
CA CYS A 492 -5.55 24.65 24.85
C CYS A 492 -5.12 25.60 23.73
N ASN A 493 -5.32 26.91 23.93
CA ASN A 493 -4.89 27.92 22.96
C ASN A 493 -3.36 27.90 22.77
N ALA A 494 -2.59 27.82 23.86
CA ALA A 494 -1.13 27.75 23.80
C ALA A 494 -0.65 26.46 23.12
N THR A 495 -1.29 25.32 23.39
CA THR A 495 -0.97 24.04 22.75
C THR A 495 -1.19 24.07 21.25
N VAL A 496 -2.30 24.65 20.77
CA VAL A 496 -2.55 24.80 19.32
C VAL A 496 -1.52 25.71 18.67
N ASP A 497 -1.11 26.79 19.34
CA ASP A 497 -0.08 27.69 18.82
C ASP A 497 1.28 26.99 18.70
N ARG A 498 1.67 26.22 19.73
CA ARG A 498 2.89 25.38 19.71
C ARG A 498 2.83 24.29 18.65
N PHE A 499 1.66 23.66 18.46
CA PHE A 499 1.46 22.69 17.39
C PHE A 499 1.72 23.30 16.02
N VAL A 500 1.15 24.48 15.71
CA VAL A 500 1.35 25.12 14.41
C VAL A 500 2.82 25.51 14.20
N GLU A 501 3.49 26.02 15.24
CA GLU A 501 4.92 26.33 15.20
C GLU A 501 5.76 25.08 14.88
N GLN A 502 5.56 24.02 15.65
CA GLN A 502 6.29 22.76 15.48
C GLN A 502 5.98 22.08 14.15
N ALA A 503 4.73 22.11 13.70
CA ALA A 503 4.34 21.54 12.41
C ALA A 503 5.05 22.25 11.26
N ASN A 504 5.20 23.59 11.30
CA ASN A 504 5.97 24.29 10.27
C ASN A 504 7.45 23.87 10.26
N LEU A 505 8.08 23.76 11.44
CA LEU A 505 9.48 23.31 11.57
C LEU A 505 9.66 21.88 11.04
N LEU A 506 8.74 20.97 11.38
CA LEU A 506 8.78 19.59 10.92
C LEU A 506 8.64 19.51 9.38
N LEU A 507 7.72 20.29 8.81
CA LEU A 507 7.49 20.32 7.37
C LEU A 507 8.64 20.92 6.57
N ASP A 508 9.54 21.70 7.19
CA ASP A 508 10.78 22.16 6.56
C ASP A 508 11.85 21.05 6.45
N THR A 509 11.73 19.98 7.25
CA THR A 509 12.65 18.83 7.19
C THR A 509 12.24 17.77 6.17
N VAL A 510 10.96 17.75 5.78
CA VAL A 510 10.42 16.80 4.79
C VAL A 510 10.79 17.30 3.39
N THR A 511 11.08 16.37 2.47
CA THR A 511 11.48 16.70 1.09
C THR A 511 10.38 17.48 0.37
N GLU A 512 10.79 18.52 -0.37
CA GLU A 512 9.87 19.28 -1.21
C GLU A 512 9.38 18.41 -2.38
N CYS A 513 8.12 18.61 -2.80
CA CYS A 513 7.58 17.89 -3.94
C CYS A 513 8.47 18.10 -5.18
N PRO A 514 8.84 17.03 -5.91
CA PRO A 514 9.60 17.20 -7.15
C PRO A 514 8.81 18.09 -8.12
N ALA A 515 9.44 19.21 -8.51
CA ALA A 515 8.89 20.17 -9.46
C ALA A 515 8.97 19.60 -10.88
N GLY A 516 8.14 18.62 -11.21
CA GLY A 516 8.18 17.97 -12.51
C GLY A 516 7.14 16.88 -12.71
N ALA A 517 5.91 17.27 -13.03
CA ALA A 517 4.88 16.37 -13.56
C ALA A 517 5.16 15.99 -15.02
N GLY A 518 6.29 15.31 -15.28
CA GLY A 518 6.66 14.96 -16.66
C GLY A 518 7.78 13.93 -16.84
N SER A 519 8.44 13.44 -15.78
CA SER A 519 9.35 12.30 -15.94
C SER A 519 8.52 11.02 -16.03
N VAL A 520 8.45 10.44 -17.22
CA VAL A 520 7.86 9.10 -17.42
C VAL A 520 8.61 8.11 -16.53
N VAL A 521 7.92 7.54 -15.55
CA VAL A 521 8.52 6.58 -14.62
C VAL A 521 8.32 5.17 -15.18
N PHE A 522 9.43 4.48 -15.42
CA PHE A 522 9.40 3.05 -15.74
C PHE A 522 9.16 2.26 -14.47
N LYS A 523 8.08 1.49 -14.44
CA LYS A 523 7.81 0.55 -13.35
C LYS A 523 8.41 -0.81 -13.71
N PRO A 524 9.27 -1.40 -12.86
CA PRO A 524 9.76 -2.76 -13.07
C PRO A 524 8.61 -3.76 -12.88
N ASN A 525 8.39 -4.63 -13.87
CA ASN A 525 7.45 -5.75 -13.80
C ASN A 525 8.20 -7.03 -14.16
N VAL A 526 8.84 -7.63 -13.16
CA VAL A 526 9.76 -8.76 -13.32
C VAL A 526 9.38 -9.93 -12.42
N ASP A 527 9.81 -11.13 -12.78
CA ASP A 527 9.82 -12.28 -11.86
C ASP A 527 11.25 -12.48 -11.37
N LEU A 528 11.56 -11.95 -10.18
CA LEU A 528 12.93 -11.88 -9.67
C LEU A 528 13.26 -13.14 -8.84
N THR A 529 14.30 -13.84 -9.24
CA THR A 529 14.94 -14.90 -8.46
C THR A 529 16.30 -14.42 -7.94
N VAL A 530 16.40 -14.27 -6.63
CA VAL A 530 17.61 -13.78 -5.96
C VAL A 530 18.42 -14.95 -5.43
N VAL A 531 19.70 -15.02 -5.79
CA VAL A 531 20.67 -15.96 -5.23
C VAL A 531 21.53 -15.23 -4.21
N LEU A 532 21.39 -15.61 -2.94
CA LEU A 532 22.16 -15.04 -1.84
C LEU A 532 23.53 -15.75 -1.72
N ASP A 533 24.61 -14.97 -1.60
CA ASP A 533 25.93 -15.49 -1.26
C ASP A 533 26.21 -15.42 0.25
N GLY A 534 27.36 -15.98 0.65
CA GLY A 534 27.87 -15.84 2.02
C GLY A 534 28.66 -14.55 2.27
N SER A 535 28.37 -13.45 1.56
CA SER A 535 29.01 -12.16 1.82
C SER A 535 28.40 -11.39 2.99
N ARG A 536 27.15 -11.67 3.33
CA ARG A 536 26.35 -10.94 4.32
C ARG A 536 25.93 -11.85 5.47
N ASP A 537 25.77 -11.26 6.64
CA ASP A 537 25.09 -11.92 7.76
C ASP A 537 23.56 -11.99 7.51
N GLU A 538 22.85 -12.64 8.41
CA GLU A 538 21.39 -12.77 8.33
C GLU A 538 20.68 -11.42 8.29
N TYR A 539 21.08 -10.47 9.14
CA TYR A 539 20.42 -9.16 9.22
C TYR A 539 20.59 -8.34 7.94
N HIS A 540 21.81 -8.27 7.39
CA HIS A 540 22.09 -7.57 6.14
C HIS A 540 21.44 -8.26 4.92
N ASN A 541 21.24 -9.59 4.97
CA ASN A 541 20.44 -10.28 3.96
C ASN A 541 18.96 -9.90 4.04
N LEU A 542 18.39 -9.76 5.25
CA LEU A 542 17.02 -9.27 5.41
C LEU A 542 16.86 -7.81 4.95
N GLN A 543 17.85 -6.95 5.22
CA GLN A 543 17.88 -5.58 4.66
C GLN A 543 17.88 -5.60 3.13
N LEU A 544 18.71 -6.45 2.53
CA LEU A 544 18.78 -6.61 1.09
C LEU A 544 17.45 -7.06 0.48
N ILE A 545 16.82 -8.07 1.08
CA ILE A 545 15.51 -8.57 0.61
C ILE A 545 14.45 -7.47 0.73
N SER A 546 14.41 -6.73 1.85
CA SER A 546 13.50 -5.61 2.05
C SER A 546 13.67 -4.53 0.98
N TYR A 547 14.91 -4.14 0.69
CA TYR A 547 15.24 -3.20 -0.38
C TYR A 547 14.79 -3.71 -1.76
N LEU A 548 15.05 -4.99 -2.08
CA LEU A 548 14.65 -5.57 -3.37
C LEU A 548 13.13 -5.63 -3.53
N VAL A 549 12.41 -5.97 -2.45
CA VAL A 549 10.94 -5.99 -2.41
C VAL A 549 10.36 -4.63 -2.80
N GLU A 550 10.90 -3.55 -2.24
CA GLU A 550 10.48 -2.19 -2.54
C GLU A 550 10.89 -1.77 -3.96
N LEU A 551 12.11 -2.12 -4.38
CA LEU A 551 12.64 -1.78 -5.70
C LEU A 551 11.79 -2.30 -6.85
N ILE A 552 11.34 -3.57 -6.77
CA ILE A 552 10.56 -4.22 -7.84
C ILE A 552 9.04 -4.07 -7.65
N ASP A 553 8.60 -3.38 -6.59
CA ASP A 553 7.19 -3.27 -6.18
C ASP A 553 6.51 -4.65 -6.11
N VAL A 554 7.03 -5.52 -5.22
CA VAL A 554 6.46 -6.86 -4.99
C VAL A 554 5.04 -6.69 -4.50
N SER A 555 4.12 -6.98 -5.39
CA SER A 555 2.71 -6.85 -5.16
C SER A 555 1.99 -7.69 -6.18
N SER A 556 0.72 -7.90 -5.92
CA SER A 556 -0.17 -8.59 -6.82
C SER A 556 -0.55 -7.80 -8.08
N TYR A 557 -0.05 -6.56 -8.24
CA TYR A 557 -0.12 -5.75 -9.46
C TYR A 557 1.25 -5.53 -10.12
N GLY A 558 2.30 -6.15 -9.58
CA GLY A 558 3.68 -5.85 -9.93
C GLY A 558 4.50 -7.11 -10.13
N SER A 559 5.66 -7.11 -9.49
CA SER A 559 6.66 -8.16 -9.62
C SER A 559 6.46 -9.29 -8.61
N SER A 560 7.03 -10.46 -8.91
CA SER A 560 7.15 -11.56 -7.95
C SER A 560 8.61 -11.74 -7.51
N LEU A 561 8.79 -12.28 -6.31
CA LEU A 561 10.09 -12.54 -5.70
C LEU A 561 10.23 -14.02 -5.33
N SER A 562 11.43 -14.54 -5.52
CA SER A 562 11.90 -15.83 -5.00
C SER A 562 13.33 -15.69 -4.50
N VAL A 563 13.67 -16.42 -3.44
CA VAL A 563 15.00 -16.34 -2.81
C VAL A 563 15.59 -17.74 -2.72
N VAL A 564 16.80 -17.90 -3.26
CA VAL A 564 17.53 -19.16 -3.35
C VAL A 564 18.79 -19.09 -2.49
N HIS A 565 19.00 -20.15 -1.73
CA HIS A 565 20.18 -20.35 -0.91
C HIS A 565 21.40 -20.67 -1.80
N GLY A 566 22.38 -19.78 -1.88
CA GLY A 566 23.50 -19.90 -2.82
C GLY A 566 24.44 -21.08 -2.63
N THR A 567 24.47 -21.73 -1.45
CA THR A 567 25.35 -22.91 -1.22
C THR A 567 24.67 -24.23 -1.59
N THR A 568 23.35 -24.33 -1.37
CA THR A 568 22.59 -25.60 -1.49
C THR A 568 21.76 -25.63 -2.76
N GLY A 569 21.34 -24.46 -3.27
CA GLY A 569 20.38 -24.33 -4.36
C GLY A 569 18.92 -24.49 -3.91
N GLU A 570 18.65 -24.58 -2.60
CA GLU A 570 17.29 -24.69 -2.06
C GLU A 570 16.58 -23.33 -2.05
N TYR A 571 15.27 -23.32 -2.28
CA TYR A 571 14.45 -22.11 -2.19
C TYR A 571 14.16 -21.80 -0.71
N MET A 572 14.68 -20.66 -0.23
CA MET A 572 14.34 -20.10 1.08
C MET A 572 12.96 -19.44 1.04
N VAL A 573 12.64 -18.83 -0.11
CA VAL A 573 11.33 -18.23 -0.40
C VAL A 573 10.91 -18.70 -1.78
N ASN A 574 9.79 -19.41 -1.84
CA ASN A 574 9.17 -19.80 -3.10
C ASN A 574 8.62 -18.56 -3.82
N ARG A 575 8.34 -18.68 -5.13
CA ARG A 575 7.75 -17.58 -5.91
C ARG A 575 6.50 -17.03 -5.22
N THR A 576 6.54 -15.75 -4.85
CA THR A 576 5.43 -15.05 -4.18
C THR A 576 5.27 -13.64 -4.72
N ASN A 577 4.05 -13.12 -4.65
CA ASN A 577 3.69 -11.75 -4.98
C ASN A 577 3.24 -10.96 -3.73
N SER A 578 3.68 -11.43 -2.55
CA SER A 578 3.32 -10.91 -1.23
C SER A 578 4.56 -10.70 -0.36
N ILE A 579 4.68 -9.51 0.23
CA ILE A 579 5.76 -9.14 1.16
C ILE A 579 5.58 -9.92 2.46
N SER A 580 4.33 -10.07 2.93
CA SER A 580 4.02 -10.85 4.13
C SER A 580 4.53 -12.28 4.05
N SER A 581 4.22 -12.97 2.94
CA SER A 581 4.61 -14.36 2.71
C SER A 581 6.12 -14.51 2.56
N THR A 582 6.79 -13.52 1.96
CA THR A 582 8.25 -13.49 1.84
C THR A 582 8.90 -13.56 3.23
N PHE A 583 8.53 -12.65 4.13
CA PHE A 583 9.11 -12.63 5.48
C PHE A 583 8.61 -13.78 6.35
N GLU A 584 7.37 -14.24 6.17
CA GLU A 584 6.85 -15.41 6.89
C GLU A 584 7.61 -16.70 6.51
N GLN A 585 7.92 -16.90 5.23
CA GLN A 585 8.73 -18.04 4.77
C GLN A 585 10.18 -17.97 5.29
N LEU A 586 10.78 -16.78 5.26
CA LEU A 586 12.13 -16.58 5.82
C LEU A 586 12.19 -16.88 7.32
N LEU A 587 11.18 -16.47 8.09
CA LEU A 587 11.09 -16.78 9.52
C LEU A 587 10.87 -18.27 9.80
N ARG A 588 10.21 -18.99 8.89
CA ARG A 588 9.95 -20.44 9.00
C ARG A 588 11.08 -21.31 8.46
N PHE A 589 12.03 -20.73 7.71
CA PHE A 589 13.11 -21.48 7.08
C PHE A 589 14.01 -22.12 8.16
N GLN A 590 14.10 -23.45 8.13
CA GLN A 590 14.92 -24.22 9.07
C GLN A 590 16.33 -24.41 8.52
N GLY A 591 17.15 -23.37 8.59
CA GLY A 591 18.53 -23.42 8.12
C GLY A 591 19.29 -22.13 8.36
N SER A 592 20.62 -22.19 8.37
CA SER A 592 21.44 -20.98 8.38
C SER A 592 21.43 -20.32 7.00
N PHE A 593 21.57 -19.00 6.96
CA PHE A 593 21.87 -18.27 5.74
C PHE A 593 23.15 -18.79 5.05
N PRO A 594 23.27 -18.61 3.71
CA PRO A 594 24.37 -19.19 2.95
C PRO A 594 25.73 -18.69 3.43
N ARG A 595 26.73 -19.58 3.44
CA ARG A 595 28.12 -19.25 3.79
C ARG A 595 29.04 -19.19 2.57
N GLN A 596 28.65 -19.83 1.48
CA GLN A 596 29.41 -19.91 0.23
C GLN A 596 28.47 -19.83 -0.97
N LEU A 597 29.01 -19.48 -2.14
CA LEU A 597 28.26 -19.44 -3.38
C LEU A 597 28.66 -20.63 -4.27
N SER A 598 27.68 -21.42 -4.72
CA SER A 598 27.85 -22.46 -5.74
C SER A 598 26.84 -22.23 -6.86
N LEU A 599 27.30 -21.56 -7.92
CA LEU A 599 26.48 -21.23 -9.09
C LEU A 599 25.92 -22.49 -9.76
N SER A 600 26.67 -23.59 -9.72
CA SER A 600 26.26 -24.81 -10.39
C SER A 600 24.97 -25.39 -9.80
N ARG A 601 24.89 -25.46 -8.46
CA ARG A 601 23.71 -25.95 -7.75
C ARG A 601 22.54 -24.98 -7.84
N SER A 602 22.80 -23.68 -7.65
CA SER A 602 21.77 -22.66 -7.76
C SER A 602 21.13 -22.64 -9.15
N PHE A 603 21.93 -22.65 -10.22
CA PHE A 603 21.39 -22.68 -11.59
C PHE A 603 20.67 -23.98 -11.92
N ALA A 604 21.16 -25.14 -11.47
CA ALA A 604 20.46 -26.41 -11.68
C ALA A 604 19.04 -26.39 -11.08
N SER A 605 18.91 -25.88 -9.85
CA SER A 605 17.63 -25.71 -9.18
C SER A 605 16.72 -24.72 -9.92
N ILE A 606 17.25 -23.52 -10.22
CA ILE A 606 16.50 -22.44 -10.89
C ILE A 606 15.99 -22.88 -12.27
N VAL A 607 16.82 -23.52 -13.08
CA VAL A 607 16.44 -24.02 -14.40
C VAL A 607 15.32 -25.06 -14.29
N SER A 608 15.41 -25.97 -13.31
CA SER A 608 14.37 -26.98 -13.09
C SER A 608 13.03 -26.36 -12.68
N THR A 609 13.04 -25.34 -11.82
CA THR A 609 11.82 -24.65 -11.40
C THR A 609 11.24 -23.77 -12.49
N LEU A 610 12.08 -23.07 -13.27
CA LEU A 610 11.62 -22.27 -14.41
C LEU A 610 10.99 -23.15 -15.48
N ALA A 611 11.53 -24.35 -15.71
CA ALA A 611 10.94 -25.31 -16.64
C ALA A 611 9.52 -25.71 -16.20
N ALA A 612 9.34 -26.08 -14.93
CA ALA A 612 8.05 -26.43 -14.37
C ALA A 612 7.05 -25.25 -14.42
N GLN A 613 7.52 -24.03 -14.16
CA GLN A 613 6.69 -22.82 -14.25
C GLN A 613 6.22 -22.56 -15.68
N MET A 614 7.10 -22.69 -16.68
CA MET A 614 6.70 -22.53 -18.07
C MET A 614 5.72 -23.61 -18.53
N ASP A 615 5.88 -24.85 -18.07
CA ASP A 615 4.93 -25.92 -18.38
C ASP A 615 3.54 -25.62 -17.79
N GLN A 616 3.50 -25.01 -16.60
CA GLN A 616 2.26 -24.53 -15.99
C GLN A 616 1.66 -23.35 -16.78
N GLU A 617 2.44 -22.32 -17.10
CA GLU A 617 2.04 -21.17 -17.94
C GLU A 617 1.46 -21.66 -19.28
N ARG A 618 2.11 -22.66 -19.89
CA ARG A 618 1.65 -23.33 -21.11
C ARG A 618 0.31 -24.04 -20.93
N SER A 619 0.14 -24.79 -19.84
CA SER A 619 -1.11 -25.52 -19.57
C SER A 619 -2.31 -24.58 -19.34
N HIS A 620 -2.04 -23.36 -18.86
CA HIS A 620 -3.04 -22.31 -18.65
C HIS A 620 -3.21 -21.39 -19.86
N PHE A 621 -2.48 -21.67 -20.96
CA PHE A 621 -2.53 -20.89 -22.19
C PHE A 621 -2.26 -19.39 -21.99
N THR A 622 -1.22 -19.07 -21.22
CA THR A 622 -0.87 -17.66 -20.94
C THR A 622 -0.14 -17.02 -22.13
N VAL A 623 -0.70 -15.94 -22.66
CA VAL A 623 -0.18 -15.16 -23.81
C VAL A 623 0.92 -14.15 -23.41
N GLY A 624 0.97 -13.76 -22.13
CA GLY A 624 1.95 -12.81 -21.62
C GLY A 624 2.24 -13.05 -20.15
N SER A 625 3.48 -12.76 -19.74
CA SER A 625 3.95 -12.92 -18.35
C SER A 625 5.08 -11.94 -18.05
N ASN A 626 5.42 -11.77 -16.77
CA ASN A 626 6.61 -11.02 -16.39
C ASN A 626 7.88 -11.76 -16.85
N ALA A 627 8.94 -11.02 -17.17
CA ALA A 627 10.21 -11.64 -17.58
C ALA A 627 10.95 -12.21 -16.36
N PRO A 628 11.46 -13.46 -16.43
CA PRO A 628 12.25 -14.04 -15.35
C PRO A 628 13.64 -13.40 -15.33
N VAL A 629 14.06 -12.98 -14.13
CA VAL A 629 15.34 -12.32 -13.87
C VAL A 629 16.06 -13.07 -12.76
N VAL A 630 17.27 -13.54 -13.03
CA VAL A 630 18.13 -14.17 -12.02
C VAL A 630 19.17 -13.17 -11.55
N LEU A 631 19.03 -12.70 -10.32
CA LEU A 631 19.96 -11.79 -9.67
C LEU A 631 20.88 -12.56 -8.73
N VAL A 632 22.18 -12.53 -9.01
CA VAL A 632 23.19 -13.25 -8.23
C VAL A 632 24.10 -12.26 -7.52
N PHE A 633 24.19 -12.38 -6.20
CA PHE A 633 25.19 -11.69 -5.40
C PHE A 633 26.45 -12.55 -5.29
N ALA A 634 27.62 -11.98 -5.56
CA ALA A 634 28.92 -12.66 -5.53
C ALA A 634 30.04 -11.65 -5.18
N GLN A 635 29.98 -11.05 -3.98
CA GLN A 635 30.82 -9.89 -3.64
C GLN A 635 32.04 -10.22 -2.78
N SER A 636 32.05 -11.37 -2.11
CA SER A 636 33.17 -11.80 -1.24
C SER A 636 33.91 -13.03 -1.76
N HIS A 637 33.24 -13.90 -2.52
CA HIS A 637 33.76 -15.20 -2.91
C HIS A 637 34.13 -15.26 -4.40
N ARG A 638 35.29 -15.85 -4.69
CA ARG A 638 35.69 -16.20 -6.07
C ARG A 638 35.07 -17.53 -6.49
N ILE A 639 34.67 -17.65 -7.75
CA ILE A 639 34.09 -18.88 -8.30
C ILE A 639 35.20 -19.94 -8.48
N ALA A 640 34.94 -21.17 -8.06
CA ALA A 640 35.84 -22.29 -8.33
C ALA A 640 35.80 -22.72 -9.81
N ASN A 641 36.93 -23.15 -10.38
CA ASN A 641 37.02 -23.48 -11.82
C ASN A 641 36.00 -24.53 -12.28
N ALA A 642 35.75 -25.57 -11.48
CA ALA A 642 34.77 -26.62 -11.80
C ALA A 642 33.32 -26.08 -11.82
N ASP A 643 33.02 -25.14 -10.92
CA ASP A 643 31.73 -24.44 -10.89
C ASP A 643 31.60 -23.46 -12.06
N PHE A 644 32.69 -22.79 -12.45
CA PHE A 644 32.73 -21.89 -13.61
C PHE A 644 32.37 -22.63 -14.91
N GLU A 645 33.01 -23.77 -15.19
CA GLU A 645 32.73 -24.54 -16.40
C GLU A 645 31.29 -25.08 -16.42
N SER A 646 30.81 -25.54 -15.27
CA SER A 646 29.47 -26.09 -15.13
C SER A 646 28.40 -25.01 -15.28
N ALA A 647 28.58 -23.86 -14.63
CA ALA A 647 27.73 -22.69 -14.77
C ALA A 647 27.70 -22.20 -16.22
N ARG A 648 28.86 -22.15 -16.91
CA ARG A 648 28.92 -21.74 -18.32
C ARG A 648 28.15 -22.68 -19.24
N ARG A 649 28.21 -23.99 -19.00
CA ARG A 649 27.42 -24.99 -19.74
C ARG A 649 25.92 -24.80 -19.51
N MET A 650 25.50 -24.58 -18.26
CA MET A 650 24.09 -24.35 -17.92
C MET A 650 23.58 -23.06 -18.55
N LEU A 651 24.31 -21.95 -18.46
CA LEU A 651 23.91 -20.69 -19.08
C LEU A 651 23.65 -20.85 -20.58
N ARG A 652 24.51 -21.58 -21.32
CA ARG A 652 24.26 -21.86 -22.75
C ARG A 652 22.94 -22.61 -22.97
N GLY A 653 22.72 -23.69 -22.23
CA GLY A 653 21.50 -24.50 -22.36
C GLY A 653 20.23 -23.74 -21.93
N SER A 654 20.32 -22.91 -20.88
CA SER A 654 19.20 -22.13 -20.38
C SER A 654 18.68 -21.15 -21.44
N PHE A 655 19.52 -20.50 -22.23
CA PHE A 655 19.03 -19.56 -23.25
C PHE A 655 18.36 -20.23 -24.44
N GLU A 656 18.75 -21.46 -24.79
CA GLU A 656 18.05 -22.23 -25.81
C GLU A 656 16.64 -22.59 -25.37
N GLN A 657 16.49 -22.88 -24.08
CA GLN A 657 15.20 -23.22 -23.47
C GLN A 657 14.37 -21.98 -23.11
N PHE A 658 15.01 -20.88 -22.71
CA PHE A 658 14.42 -19.67 -22.15
C PHE A 658 14.99 -18.41 -22.83
N PRO A 659 14.41 -17.92 -23.95
CA PRO A 659 14.92 -16.74 -24.67
C PRO A 659 14.69 -15.41 -23.94
N ASP A 660 13.78 -15.39 -22.96
CA ASP A 660 13.37 -14.19 -22.21
C ASP A 660 13.96 -14.15 -20.78
N LEU A 661 15.02 -14.93 -20.53
CA LEU A 661 15.70 -15.00 -19.24
C LEU A 661 16.80 -13.94 -19.13
N TYR A 662 16.71 -13.07 -18.12
CA TYR A 662 17.71 -12.05 -17.83
C TYR A 662 18.56 -12.45 -16.63
N PHE A 663 19.84 -12.09 -16.67
CA PHE A 663 20.80 -12.30 -15.59
C PHE A 663 21.39 -10.98 -15.15
N ALA A 664 21.38 -10.74 -13.84
CA ALA A 664 22.08 -9.63 -13.22
C ALA A 664 23.08 -10.18 -12.21
N PHE A 665 24.35 -9.78 -12.33
CA PHE A 665 25.43 -10.21 -11.45
C PHE A 665 25.96 -9.02 -10.67
N VAL A 666 25.91 -9.07 -9.35
CA VAL A 666 26.53 -8.08 -8.46
C VAL A 666 27.79 -8.72 -7.90
N THR A 667 28.96 -8.30 -8.37
CA THR A 667 30.21 -9.01 -8.10
C THR A 667 31.40 -8.09 -7.88
N ASN A 668 32.39 -8.57 -7.11
CA ASN A 668 33.69 -7.93 -6.97
C ASN A 668 34.65 -8.25 -8.13
N ASP A 669 34.42 -9.32 -8.88
CA ASP A 669 35.31 -9.82 -9.94
C ASP A 669 34.60 -9.81 -11.30
N GLY A 670 34.42 -8.60 -11.84
CA GLY A 670 33.75 -8.42 -13.12
C GLY A 670 34.43 -9.14 -14.28
N ALA A 671 35.75 -9.37 -14.22
CA ALA A 671 36.49 -10.01 -15.31
C ALA A 671 36.08 -11.48 -15.51
N THR A 672 35.93 -12.25 -14.44
CA THR A 672 35.52 -13.66 -14.54
C THR A 672 34.06 -13.79 -14.97
N PHE A 673 33.16 -12.95 -14.45
CA PHE A 673 31.77 -12.94 -14.90
C PHE A 673 31.60 -12.48 -16.35
N ARG A 674 32.41 -11.53 -16.83
CA ARG A 674 32.45 -11.17 -18.27
C ARG A 674 32.95 -12.34 -19.12
N GLN A 675 33.89 -13.14 -18.63
CA GLN A 675 34.32 -14.36 -19.33
C GLN A 675 33.24 -15.45 -19.32
N LEU A 676 32.46 -15.55 -18.23
CA LEU A 676 31.35 -16.48 -18.09
C LEU A 676 30.26 -16.21 -19.15
N THR A 677 29.96 -14.93 -19.39
CA THR A 677 28.93 -14.46 -20.32
C THR A 677 29.44 -14.24 -21.75
N ASN A 678 30.75 -14.37 -22.00
CA ASN A 678 31.31 -14.22 -23.34
C ASN A 678 31.09 -15.50 -24.17
N PHE A 679 30.09 -15.44 -25.04
CA PHE A 679 29.73 -16.47 -26.00
C PHE A 679 30.09 -16.03 -27.44
N THR A 680 31.38 -15.98 -27.73
CA THR A 680 31.85 -15.85 -29.12
C THR A 680 31.52 -17.12 -29.91
N GLY A 681 30.66 -17.02 -30.93
CA GLY A 681 30.43 -18.11 -31.90
C GLY A 681 29.06 -18.79 -31.87
N THR A 682 28.09 -18.29 -31.10
CA THR A 682 26.71 -18.79 -31.04
C THR A 682 25.71 -17.65 -31.33
N THR A 683 24.44 -18.00 -31.55
CA THR A 683 23.30 -17.06 -31.66
C THR A 683 23.23 -16.05 -30.50
N HIS A 684 23.94 -16.32 -29.41
CA HIS A 684 24.07 -15.52 -28.18
C HIS A 684 24.89 -14.21 -28.32
N SER A 685 25.73 -14.00 -29.35
CA SER A 685 26.67 -12.85 -29.33
C SER A 685 26.04 -11.45 -29.43
N ARG A 686 24.80 -11.33 -29.94
CA ARG A 686 24.08 -10.05 -30.05
C ARG A 686 23.07 -9.79 -28.94
N SER A 687 22.60 -10.84 -28.27
CA SER A 687 21.67 -10.75 -27.13
C SER A 687 22.39 -10.67 -25.78
N ALA A 688 23.71 -10.90 -25.75
CA ALA A 688 24.50 -10.87 -24.52
C ALA A 688 24.43 -9.51 -23.80
N ASP A 689 24.55 -8.40 -24.54
CA ASP A 689 24.46 -7.05 -23.97
C ASP A 689 23.06 -6.69 -23.45
N GLU A 690 22.02 -7.39 -23.92
CA GLU A 690 20.64 -7.17 -23.51
C GLU A 690 20.26 -8.01 -22.28
N HIS A 691 20.77 -9.23 -22.15
CA HIS A 691 20.32 -10.18 -21.12
C HIS A 691 21.30 -10.34 -19.95
N TYR A 692 22.56 -9.93 -20.11
CA TYR A 692 23.56 -10.01 -19.04
C TYR A 692 23.94 -8.62 -18.55
N HIS A 693 23.61 -8.34 -17.30
CA HIS A 693 24.02 -7.12 -16.61
C HIS A 693 25.03 -7.47 -15.53
N ILE A 694 26.17 -6.78 -15.53
CA ILE A 694 27.24 -6.97 -14.54
C ILE A 694 27.44 -5.65 -13.81
N VAL A 695 27.24 -5.67 -12.50
CA VAL A 695 27.45 -4.56 -11.56
C VAL A 695 28.69 -4.88 -10.75
N GLU A 696 29.76 -4.12 -10.99
CA GLU A 696 31.07 -4.33 -10.36
C GLU A 696 31.14 -3.57 -9.04
N THR A 697 30.92 -4.27 -7.91
CA THR A 697 31.03 -3.72 -6.56
C THR A 697 31.58 -4.75 -5.58
N GLY A 698 32.64 -4.38 -4.84
CA GLY A 698 33.20 -5.19 -3.76
C GLY A 698 32.57 -4.92 -2.38
N HIS A 699 31.74 -3.88 -2.27
CA HIS A 699 31.12 -3.47 -1.01
C HIS A 699 29.72 -4.09 -0.86
N THR A 700 29.41 -4.62 0.32
CA THR A 700 28.11 -5.25 0.61
C THR A 700 26.99 -4.23 0.85
N ALA A 701 27.33 -2.95 1.04
CA ALA A 701 26.37 -1.87 1.31
C ALA A 701 25.49 -1.55 0.10
N ILE A 702 24.17 -1.44 0.33
CA ILE A 702 23.13 -1.26 -0.69
C ILE A 702 23.33 0.02 -1.51
N ALA A 703 23.73 1.12 -0.86
CA ALA A 703 23.95 2.41 -1.51
C ALA A 703 24.93 2.35 -2.70
N THR A 704 25.85 1.38 -2.73
CA THR A 704 26.86 1.29 -3.80
C THR A 704 26.33 0.78 -5.13
N PHE A 705 25.23 0.03 -5.13
CA PHE A 705 24.67 -0.58 -6.35
C PHE A 705 23.21 -0.19 -6.62
N HIS A 706 22.59 0.58 -5.73
CA HIS A 706 21.15 0.86 -5.79
C HIS A 706 20.69 1.51 -7.10
N ASP A 707 21.39 2.53 -7.58
CA ASP A 707 21.05 3.26 -8.81
C ASP A 707 21.15 2.37 -10.04
N GLN A 708 22.27 1.62 -10.16
CA GLN A 708 22.52 0.76 -11.31
C GLN A 708 21.51 -0.39 -11.36
N LEU A 709 21.22 -1.02 -10.22
CA LEU A 709 20.24 -2.10 -10.14
C LEU A 709 18.83 -1.59 -10.44
N GLY A 710 18.47 -0.42 -9.92
CA GLY A 710 17.18 0.21 -10.23
C GLY A 710 17.03 0.54 -11.71
N GLN A 711 18.08 1.06 -12.36
CA GLN A 711 18.05 1.30 -13.80
C GLN A 711 17.89 -0.01 -14.59
N ILE A 712 18.61 -1.08 -14.21
CA ILE A 712 18.49 -2.39 -14.86
C ILE A 712 17.05 -2.90 -14.77
N MET A 713 16.49 -2.98 -13.57
CA MET A 713 15.15 -3.54 -13.35
C MET A 713 14.06 -2.75 -14.10
N ARG A 714 14.21 -1.43 -14.22
CA ARG A 714 13.29 -0.57 -14.97
C ARG A 714 13.37 -0.74 -16.49
N THR A 715 14.50 -1.22 -17.02
CA THR A 715 14.69 -1.40 -18.46
C THR A 715 14.15 -2.72 -19.00
N ILE A 716 13.96 -3.72 -18.14
CA ILE A 716 13.56 -5.07 -18.53
C ILE A 716 12.08 -5.07 -18.98
N PRO A 717 11.77 -5.51 -20.22
CA PRO A 717 10.40 -5.58 -20.72
C PRO A 717 9.68 -6.84 -20.24
N GLN A 718 8.35 -6.79 -20.22
CA GLN A 718 7.51 -7.99 -20.08
C GLN A 718 7.59 -8.84 -21.34
N ARG A 719 7.34 -10.15 -21.22
CA ARG A 719 7.44 -11.10 -22.34
C ARG A 719 6.06 -11.46 -22.90
N LEU A 720 5.94 -11.45 -24.22
CA LEU A 720 4.82 -12.00 -24.97
C LEU A 720 5.19 -13.40 -25.46
N MET A 721 4.33 -14.37 -25.21
CA MET A 721 4.57 -15.78 -25.47
C MET A 721 3.47 -16.42 -26.29
N ALA A 722 3.84 -17.34 -27.18
CA ALA A 722 2.90 -18.29 -27.73
C ALA A 722 2.81 -19.55 -26.85
N PRO A 723 1.65 -19.86 -26.25
CA PRO A 723 1.47 -21.03 -25.39
C PRO A 723 1.54 -22.38 -26.13
N ASP A 724 1.70 -22.38 -27.45
CA ASP A 724 1.51 -23.58 -28.27
C ASP A 724 2.79 -24.40 -28.50
N CYS A 725 3.93 -23.93 -28.00
CA CYS A 725 5.22 -24.54 -28.27
C CYS A 725 5.57 -25.67 -27.29
N HIS A 726 5.55 -26.93 -27.76
CA HIS A 726 6.03 -28.18 -27.11
C HIS A 726 5.02 -29.11 -26.42
N THR A 727 3.99 -29.61 -27.12
CA THR A 727 3.44 -30.95 -26.78
C THR A 727 3.16 -31.79 -28.02
N ALA A 728 3.55 -33.07 -27.97
CA ALA A 728 3.23 -34.07 -28.99
C ALA A 728 1.74 -34.44 -29.01
N SER A 729 1.01 -34.14 -27.94
CA SER A 729 -0.39 -34.52 -27.73
C SER A 729 -1.42 -33.56 -28.34
N ASN A 730 -1.07 -32.28 -28.55
CA ASN A 730 -2.03 -31.28 -29.01
C ASN A 730 -1.91 -30.91 -30.48
N ARG A 731 -1.00 -31.54 -31.25
CA ARG A 731 -0.66 -31.19 -32.64
C ARG A 731 -1.87 -30.99 -33.59
N ASP A 732 -3.01 -31.60 -33.29
CA ASP A 732 -4.24 -31.54 -34.11
C ASP A 732 -5.38 -30.66 -33.53
N LEU A 733 -5.28 -30.11 -32.32
CA LEU A 733 -6.31 -29.20 -31.75
C LEU A 733 -6.22 -27.75 -32.29
N TRP A 734 -5.11 -27.41 -32.96
CA TRP A 734 -4.76 -26.03 -33.33
C TRP A 734 -5.43 -25.49 -34.61
N ARG A 735 -6.44 -26.19 -35.15
CA ARG A 735 -7.17 -25.77 -36.36
C ARG A 735 -8.58 -25.21 -36.08
N ALA A 736 -8.98 -25.08 -34.82
CA ALA A 736 -10.18 -24.34 -34.50
C ALA A 736 -9.90 -22.84 -34.65
N PRO A 737 -10.63 -22.08 -35.50
CA PRO A 737 -10.40 -20.66 -35.76
C PRO A 737 -10.77 -19.74 -34.58
N VAL A 738 -10.90 -20.28 -33.36
CA VAL A 738 -11.37 -19.61 -32.16
C VAL A 738 -10.62 -20.13 -30.94
N VAL A 739 -9.33 -19.82 -30.85
CA VAL A 739 -8.65 -19.71 -29.56
C VAL A 739 -8.24 -18.25 -29.45
N ARG A 740 -9.18 -17.43 -28.94
CA ARG A 740 -8.99 -16.01 -28.67
C ARG A 740 -8.44 -15.90 -27.27
N GLU A 741 -7.14 -16.08 -27.11
CA GLU A 741 -6.51 -15.86 -25.82
C GLU A 741 -6.11 -14.40 -25.70
N GLU A 742 -6.48 -13.83 -24.56
CA GLU A 742 -6.50 -12.40 -24.33
C GLU A 742 -5.59 -12.12 -23.14
N TYR A 743 -4.58 -11.28 -23.35
CA TYR A 743 -3.74 -10.82 -22.26
C TYR A 743 -4.22 -9.44 -21.81
N GLU A 744 -4.91 -9.42 -20.67
CA GLU A 744 -5.45 -8.20 -20.09
C GLU A 744 -4.37 -7.45 -19.31
N GLN A 745 -4.29 -6.14 -19.54
CA GLN A 745 -3.33 -5.25 -18.89
C GLN A 745 -3.97 -3.93 -18.50
N TYR A 746 -3.36 -3.31 -17.47
CA TYR A 746 -3.84 -2.05 -16.90
C TYR A 746 -2.73 -1.00 -16.95
N LEU A 747 -3.02 0.08 -17.65
CA LEU A 747 -2.08 1.17 -17.86
C LEU A 747 -2.29 2.27 -16.82
N THR A 748 -1.22 2.64 -16.12
CA THR A 748 -1.24 3.72 -15.11
C THR A 748 -0.81 5.03 -15.75
N PRO A 749 -1.46 6.17 -15.45
CA PRO A 749 -0.99 7.47 -15.93
C PRO A 749 0.46 7.75 -15.51
N GLY A 750 1.25 8.31 -16.43
CA GLY A 750 2.67 8.63 -16.20
C GLY A 750 3.63 7.44 -16.22
N VAL A 751 3.13 6.21 -16.39
CA VAL A 751 3.93 4.98 -16.49
C VAL A 751 3.88 4.44 -17.91
N GLU A 752 5.04 4.02 -18.42
CA GLU A 752 5.17 3.35 -19.71
C GLU A 752 5.41 1.85 -19.51
N LEU A 753 4.59 1.01 -20.16
CA LEU A 753 4.76 -0.45 -20.15
C LEU A 753 5.52 -0.90 -21.40
N ARG A 754 6.44 -1.84 -21.24
CA ARG A 754 7.27 -2.38 -22.32
C ARG A 754 7.05 -3.87 -22.48
N TYR A 755 6.88 -4.30 -23.72
CA TYR A 755 6.69 -5.70 -24.10
C TYR A 755 7.75 -6.13 -25.11
N ARG A 756 8.17 -7.38 -25.02
CA ARG A 756 9.09 -8.02 -25.95
C ARG A 756 8.45 -9.27 -26.53
N LEU A 757 8.50 -9.39 -27.85
CA LEU A 757 8.25 -10.63 -28.57
C LEU A 757 9.60 -11.23 -29.00
N GLY A 758 9.93 -12.39 -28.42
CA GLY A 758 11.21 -13.07 -28.61
C GLY A 758 11.48 -13.47 -30.06
N GLN A 759 12.72 -13.32 -30.52
CA GLN A 759 13.12 -13.65 -31.90
C GLN A 759 12.84 -15.11 -32.29
N LEU A 760 12.84 -16.05 -31.33
CA LEU A 760 12.61 -17.48 -31.59
C LEU A 760 11.22 -17.75 -32.19
N PHE A 761 10.23 -16.94 -31.81
CA PHE A 761 8.86 -16.99 -32.30
C PHE A 761 8.69 -16.39 -33.71
N LEU A 762 9.67 -15.60 -34.17
CA LEU A 762 9.62 -14.89 -35.45
C LEU A 762 10.28 -15.67 -36.60
N ARG A 763 11.13 -16.66 -36.28
CA ARG A 763 11.95 -17.39 -37.26
C ARG A 763 11.14 -18.15 -38.32
N ASN A 764 10.12 -18.89 -37.88
CA ASN A 764 9.33 -19.79 -38.73
C ASN A 764 7.98 -19.20 -39.16
N SER A 765 7.73 -17.95 -38.81
CA SER A 765 6.43 -17.29 -38.95
C SER A 765 6.42 -16.40 -40.19
N GLU A 766 5.49 -16.62 -41.11
CA GLU A 766 5.40 -15.83 -42.35
C GLU A 766 4.57 -14.56 -42.17
N HIS A 767 3.50 -14.64 -41.38
CA HIS A 767 2.59 -13.54 -41.09
C HIS A 767 2.37 -13.48 -39.58
N VAL A 768 2.97 -12.48 -38.93
CA VAL A 768 2.78 -12.23 -37.49
C VAL A 768 1.96 -10.97 -37.33
N ARG A 769 0.91 -11.03 -36.52
CA ARG A 769 0.06 -9.88 -36.22
C ARG A 769 -0.09 -9.73 -34.72
N VAL A 770 0.09 -8.51 -34.21
CA VAL A 770 -0.15 -8.17 -32.80
C VAL A 770 -1.23 -7.09 -32.73
N GLN A 771 -2.26 -7.35 -31.94
CA GLN A 771 -3.40 -6.47 -31.74
C GLN A 771 -3.37 -5.89 -30.32
N PHE A 772 -3.55 -4.58 -30.22
CA PHE A 772 -3.83 -3.89 -28.96
C PHE A 772 -5.27 -3.35 -29.03
N MET A 773 -6.13 -3.83 -28.15
CA MET A 773 -7.55 -3.46 -28.11
C MET A 773 -7.83 -2.54 -26.93
N ASN A 774 -8.48 -1.41 -27.20
CA ASN A 774 -9.01 -0.51 -26.20
C ASN A 774 -10.38 -1.00 -25.72
N THR A 775 -10.69 -0.74 -24.44
CA THR A 775 -11.98 -1.05 -23.82
C THR A 775 -12.74 0.23 -23.41
N ASP A 776 -12.50 1.35 -24.09
CA ASP A 776 -13.08 2.69 -23.87
C ASP A 776 -12.78 3.34 -22.51
N TYR A 777 -11.80 2.82 -21.76
CA TYR A 777 -11.43 3.39 -20.45
C TYR A 777 -10.63 4.69 -20.58
N GLY A 778 -10.12 4.97 -21.78
CA GLY A 778 -9.34 6.16 -22.11
C GLY A 778 -8.65 5.99 -23.47
N GLU A 779 -7.65 6.82 -23.74
CA GLU A 779 -6.84 6.76 -24.97
C GLU A 779 -5.39 6.46 -24.62
N PHE A 780 -4.74 5.61 -25.42
CA PHE A 780 -3.35 5.22 -25.25
C PHE A 780 -2.64 5.11 -26.60
N THR A 781 -1.32 5.31 -26.57
CA THR A 781 -0.43 5.25 -27.73
C THR A 781 0.45 4.02 -27.61
N VAL A 782 0.55 3.25 -28.69
CA VAL A 782 1.44 2.10 -28.81
C VAL A 782 2.52 2.39 -29.84
N CYS A 783 3.78 2.22 -29.47
CA CYS A 783 4.93 2.37 -30.37
C CYS A 783 5.63 1.03 -30.57
N GLU A 784 6.07 0.73 -31.79
CA GLU A 784 6.80 -0.48 -32.16
C GLU A 784 8.23 -0.19 -32.65
N GLY A 785 9.17 -1.07 -32.30
CA GLY A 785 10.55 -0.98 -32.75
C GLY A 785 11.34 -2.29 -32.60
N ARG A 786 12.55 -2.31 -33.16
CA ARG A 786 13.49 -3.45 -33.12
C ARG A 786 14.74 -3.22 -32.27
N ASN A 787 14.84 -2.07 -31.62
CA ASN A 787 15.98 -1.69 -30.79
C ASN A 787 15.54 -1.61 -29.33
N TYR A 788 16.20 -2.37 -28.44
CA TYR A 788 15.90 -2.35 -27.02
C TYR A 788 16.36 -1.07 -26.30
N ARG A 789 17.29 -0.31 -26.90
CA ARG A 789 17.88 0.90 -26.28
C ARG A 789 17.19 2.20 -26.65
N VAL A 790 16.53 2.24 -27.81
CA VAL A 790 15.96 3.47 -28.36
C VAL A 790 14.44 3.35 -28.33
N ALA A 791 13.76 4.44 -27.99
CA ALA A 791 12.30 4.48 -28.00
C ALA A 791 11.77 4.09 -29.40
N PRO A 792 10.68 3.34 -29.48
CA PRO A 792 10.20 2.87 -30.77
C PRO A 792 9.66 4.01 -31.64
N GLU A 793 9.97 3.98 -32.94
CA GLU A 793 9.70 5.12 -33.86
C GLU A 793 8.29 5.08 -34.47
N HIS A 794 7.68 3.89 -34.61
CA HIS A 794 6.38 3.74 -35.26
C HIS A 794 5.25 3.69 -34.24
N CYS A 795 4.60 4.84 -33.99
CA CYS A 795 3.56 4.99 -32.98
C CYS A 795 2.15 5.13 -33.59
N GLN A 796 1.16 4.50 -32.95
CA GLN A 796 -0.27 4.64 -33.27
C GLN A 796 -1.06 4.92 -32.00
N THR A 797 -2.05 5.81 -32.08
CA THR A 797 -2.88 6.23 -30.94
C THR A 797 -4.29 5.66 -31.08
N THR A 798 -4.88 5.18 -29.99
CA THR A 798 -6.31 4.86 -29.96
C THR A 798 -7.13 6.15 -29.88
N GLY A 799 -8.28 6.18 -30.55
CA GLY A 799 -9.16 7.36 -30.61
C GLY A 799 -10.56 6.99 -31.11
N PRO A 800 -11.49 7.94 -31.22
CA PRO A 800 -12.87 7.67 -31.62
C PRO A 800 -12.93 7.09 -33.05
N GLY A 801 -13.13 5.77 -33.15
CA GLY A 801 -13.17 5.01 -34.41
C GLY A 801 -12.00 4.03 -34.63
N LEU A 802 -10.96 4.07 -33.79
CA LEU A 802 -9.80 3.17 -33.82
C LEU A 802 -9.65 2.48 -32.45
N GLU A 803 -10.58 1.58 -32.17
CA GLU A 803 -10.61 0.79 -30.92
C GLU A 803 -9.53 -0.30 -30.90
N SER A 804 -9.07 -0.78 -32.06
CA SER A 804 -8.04 -1.81 -32.14
C SER A 804 -6.89 -1.41 -33.06
N LEU A 805 -5.67 -1.45 -32.53
CA LEU A 805 -4.43 -1.19 -33.25
C LEU A 805 -3.81 -2.53 -33.68
N TRP A 806 -3.54 -2.67 -34.97
CA TRP A 806 -2.92 -3.87 -35.54
C TRP A 806 -1.52 -3.56 -36.07
N PHE A 807 -0.54 -4.29 -35.58
CA PHE A 807 0.84 -4.27 -36.08
C PHE A 807 1.08 -5.56 -36.86
N ASN A 808 1.25 -5.42 -38.18
CA ASN A 808 1.35 -6.54 -39.10
C ASN A 808 2.77 -6.66 -39.65
N HIS A 809 3.35 -7.85 -39.53
CA HIS A 809 4.67 -8.17 -40.05
C HIS A 809 4.60 -9.33 -41.03
N THR A 810 5.11 -9.10 -42.23
CA THR A 810 5.33 -10.13 -43.25
C THR A 810 6.81 -10.52 -43.23
N ARG A 811 7.09 -11.82 -43.07
CA ARG A 811 8.44 -12.41 -43.01
C ARG A 811 9.41 -11.61 -42.13
N PRO A 812 9.14 -11.48 -40.81
CA PRO A 812 9.93 -10.63 -39.91
C PRO A 812 11.44 -10.92 -39.88
N CYS A 813 11.87 -12.13 -40.26
CA CYS A 813 13.27 -12.56 -40.33
C CYS A 813 13.81 -12.85 -41.76
N ASP A 814 13.00 -12.75 -42.82
CA ASP A 814 13.37 -12.88 -44.25
C ASP A 814 14.44 -13.96 -44.59
N GLY A 815 14.42 -15.12 -43.93
CA GLY A 815 15.34 -16.23 -44.19
C GLY A 815 16.82 -15.95 -43.89
N ILE A 816 17.14 -14.88 -43.15
CA ILE A 816 18.51 -14.53 -42.77
C ILE A 816 18.98 -15.47 -41.64
N MET A 817 20.25 -15.90 -41.70
CA MET A 817 20.89 -16.80 -40.72
C MET A 817 20.58 -16.45 -39.25
N ASP A 818 20.55 -17.48 -38.40
CA ASP A 818 20.02 -17.57 -37.01
C ASP A 818 20.30 -16.41 -36.03
N HIS A 819 21.28 -15.56 -36.32
CA HIS A 819 21.84 -14.51 -35.44
C HIS A 819 21.53 -13.08 -35.90
N ALA A 820 20.88 -12.89 -37.06
CA ALA A 820 20.58 -11.56 -37.60
C ALA A 820 19.17 -11.06 -37.30
N CYS A 821 18.22 -11.95 -37.01
CA CYS A 821 16.84 -11.56 -36.70
C CYS A 821 16.74 -10.97 -35.29
N ARG A 822 16.16 -9.77 -35.17
CA ARG A 822 15.97 -9.05 -33.90
C ARG A 822 14.55 -9.27 -33.36
N SER A 823 14.41 -9.24 -32.03
CA SER A 823 13.13 -9.18 -31.34
C SER A 823 12.33 -7.92 -31.70
N LEU A 824 11.01 -8.01 -31.52
CA LEU A 824 10.10 -6.88 -31.60
C LEU A 824 9.80 -6.35 -30.19
N TYR A 825 9.80 -5.03 -30.05
CA TYR A 825 9.48 -4.35 -28.80
C TYR A 825 8.28 -3.45 -29.03
N TYR A 826 7.36 -3.48 -28.08
CA TYR A 826 6.20 -2.60 -28.04
C TYR A 826 6.26 -1.77 -26.76
N THR A 827 5.99 -0.48 -26.86
CA THR A 827 5.78 0.36 -25.69
C THR A 827 4.38 0.95 -25.71
N VAL A 828 3.75 1.00 -24.54
CA VAL A 828 2.37 1.48 -24.37
C VAL A 828 2.41 2.63 -23.36
N ARG A 829 1.93 3.80 -23.79
CA ARG A 829 1.81 5.00 -22.95
C ARG A 829 0.39 5.54 -22.94
N LEU A 830 -0.02 6.09 -21.80
CA LEU A 830 -1.35 6.65 -21.64
C LEU A 830 -1.40 8.10 -22.14
N GLU A 831 -2.46 8.47 -22.85
CA GLU A 831 -2.72 9.87 -23.25
C GLU A 831 -3.84 10.48 -22.39
N SER A 832 -4.96 9.77 -22.21
CA SER A 832 -6.09 10.24 -21.40
C SER A 832 -6.80 9.10 -20.66
N SER A 833 -7.38 9.39 -19.50
CA SER A 833 -8.16 8.43 -18.70
C SER A 833 -9.57 8.95 -18.42
N ASN A 834 -10.56 8.05 -18.49
CA ASN A 834 -11.96 8.33 -18.14
C ASN A 834 -12.32 7.91 -16.70
N VAL A 835 -11.37 7.42 -15.90
CA VAL A 835 -11.55 6.98 -14.49
C VAL A 835 -12.70 5.97 -14.30
N MET A 836 -12.66 4.90 -15.09
CA MET A 836 -13.69 3.86 -15.08
C MET A 836 -13.24 2.55 -14.43
N CYS A 837 -11.97 2.43 -14.04
CA CYS A 837 -11.40 1.18 -13.54
C CYS A 837 -12.02 0.81 -12.19
N ASN A 838 -12.76 -0.30 -12.15
CA ASN A 838 -13.47 -0.77 -10.96
C ASN A 838 -13.27 -2.26 -10.67
N GLU A 839 -12.52 -2.95 -11.52
CA GLU A 839 -12.16 -4.35 -11.35
C GLU A 839 -11.15 -4.54 -10.20
N ASN A 840 -11.07 -5.77 -9.69
CA ASN A 840 -10.15 -6.10 -8.60
C ASN A 840 -8.68 -5.92 -9.02
N ASP A 841 -8.40 -6.17 -10.29
CA ASP A 841 -7.07 -6.09 -10.92
C ASP A 841 -6.64 -4.65 -11.24
N CYS A 842 -7.55 -3.68 -11.16
CA CYS A 842 -7.19 -2.26 -11.13
C CYS A 842 -6.37 -1.99 -9.86
N ARG A 843 -5.21 -1.34 -9.97
CA ARG A 843 -4.51 -0.70 -8.86
C ARG A 843 -5.12 0.66 -8.54
N PHE A 844 -5.44 1.46 -9.55
CA PHE A 844 -6.01 2.81 -9.39
C PHE A 844 -7.30 2.99 -10.21
N PRO A 845 -8.23 3.86 -9.79
CA PRO A 845 -9.50 4.07 -10.51
C PRO A 845 -9.32 4.72 -11.89
N ASP A 846 -8.22 5.44 -12.10
CA ASP A 846 -7.83 6.13 -13.34
C ASP A 846 -6.98 5.28 -14.29
N GLN A 847 -6.82 3.98 -14.02
CA GLN A 847 -6.16 3.08 -14.96
C GLN A 847 -7.02 2.79 -16.19
N VAL A 848 -6.34 2.61 -17.32
CA VAL A 848 -6.97 2.21 -18.58
C VAL A 848 -6.70 0.74 -18.83
N ARG A 849 -7.78 -0.02 -18.98
CA ARG A 849 -7.73 -1.43 -19.37
C ARG A 849 -7.51 -1.54 -20.88
N PHE A 850 -6.64 -2.45 -21.28
CA PHE A 850 -6.43 -2.82 -22.67
C PHE A 850 -6.10 -4.31 -22.78
N VAL A 851 -6.31 -4.86 -23.96
CA VAL A 851 -6.10 -6.28 -24.22
C VAL A 851 -5.09 -6.46 -25.34
N ILE A 852 -4.10 -7.31 -25.13
CA ILE A 852 -3.12 -7.72 -26.14
C ILE A 852 -3.52 -9.09 -26.69
N ARG A 853 -3.49 -9.21 -28.02
CA ARG A 853 -3.66 -10.48 -28.73
C ARG A 853 -2.59 -10.62 -29.79
N HIS A 854 -2.18 -11.84 -30.12
CA HIS A 854 -1.26 -12.08 -31.22
C HIS A 854 -1.68 -13.28 -32.06
N GLU A 855 -1.35 -13.25 -33.34
CA GLU A 855 -1.70 -14.29 -34.30
C GLU A 855 -0.51 -14.63 -35.20
N GLY A 856 -0.45 -15.90 -35.63
CA GLY A 856 0.49 -16.36 -36.66
C GLY A 856 1.92 -16.63 -36.17
N ILE A 857 2.13 -16.73 -34.85
CA ILE A 857 3.40 -17.16 -34.25
C ILE A 857 3.56 -18.68 -34.39
N ARG A 858 4.73 -19.14 -34.83
CA ARG A 858 5.08 -20.57 -34.96
C ARG A 858 6.31 -20.94 -34.13
N CYS A 859 6.35 -22.21 -33.71
CA CYS A 859 7.38 -22.77 -32.86
C CYS A 859 8.56 -23.33 -33.68
N MET A 860 9.75 -23.44 -33.07
CA MET A 860 10.94 -23.97 -33.75
C MET A 860 10.82 -25.44 -34.18
N SER A 861 9.95 -26.23 -33.53
CA SER A 861 9.79 -27.68 -33.81
C SER A 861 8.97 -28.00 -35.07
N ASP A 862 8.30 -27.04 -35.71
CA ASP A 862 7.44 -27.34 -36.87
C ASP A 862 8.19 -27.53 -38.21
N GLY A 863 9.53 -27.47 -38.18
CA GLY A 863 10.41 -27.60 -39.34
C GLY A 863 10.50 -28.98 -39.99
N ASN A 864 9.56 -29.91 -39.75
CA ASN A 864 9.48 -31.16 -40.52
C ASN A 864 8.04 -31.57 -40.89
N GLY A 865 7.17 -30.59 -41.07
CA GLY A 865 5.87 -30.75 -41.71
C GLY A 865 5.93 -30.37 -43.17
N GLY A 866 6.67 -31.10 -43.99
CA GLY A 866 6.57 -30.97 -45.44
C GLY A 866 5.10 -31.07 -45.86
N GLU A 867 4.64 -30.08 -46.63
CA GLU A 867 3.30 -30.00 -47.20
C GLU A 867 2.89 -31.35 -47.81
N ARG A 868 2.12 -32.16 -47.06
CA ARG A 868 1.30 -33.20 -47.67
C ARG A 868 -0.01 -32.56 -48.08
N ILE A 869 0.03 -31.92 -49.24
CA ILE A 869 -1.17 -31.69 -50.06
C ILE A 869 -1.79 -33.08 -50.28
N ARG A 870 -2.81 -33.43 -49.49
CA ARG A 870 -3.64 -34.60 -49.74
C ARG A 870 -4.58 -34.25 -50.88
N PHE A 871 -4.18 -34.58 -52.11
CA PHE A 871 -5.14 -34.78 -53.19
C PHE A 871 -6.07 -35.93 -52.77
N LEU A 872 -7.34 -35.61 -52.53
CA LEU A 872 -8.42 -36.59 -52.39
C LEU A 872 -8.62 -37.31 -53.74
N PRO A 873 -8.51 -38.65 -53.83
CA PRO A 873 -8.94 -39.36 -55.02
C PRO A 873 -10.45 -39.62 -54.90
N ALA A 874 -11.25 -38.71 -55.45
CA ALA A 874 -12.66 -38.95 -55.72
C ALA A 874 -12.78 -39.88 -56.94
N LEU A 875 -12.51 -41.19 -56.80
CA LEU A 875 -12.81 -42.15 -57.88
C LEU A 875 -13.03 -43.61 -57.45
N TRP A 876 -13.35 -43.91 -56.19
CA TRP A 876 -13.63 -45.29 -55.74
C TRP A 876 -14.99 -45.43 -55.04
N MET A 877 -16.03 -44.82 -55.61
CA MET A 877 -17.43 -45.00 -55.20
C MET A 877 -18.32 -45.40 -56.40
N VAL A 878 -17.94 -46.46 -57.13
CA VAL A 878 -18.81 -47.07 -58.17
C VAL A 878 -18.83 -48.63 -58.14
N VAL A 879 -18.08 -49.34 -57.30
CA VAL A 879 -17.98 -50.82 -57.43
C VAL A 879 -18.59 -51.64 -56.27
N CYS A 880 -19.23 -51.04 -55.28
CA CYS A 880 -19.80 -51.79 -54.14
C CYS A 880 -21.32 -51.68 -53.96
N ILE A 881 -22.08 -51.65 -55.06
CA ILE A 881 -23.53 -51.90 -55.07
C ILE A 881 -23.84 -52.90 -56.19
N GLY A 882 -23.59 -54.18 -55.93
CA GLY A 882 -23.82 -55.25 -56.91
C GLY A 882 -23.68 -56.67 -56.37
N GLY A 883 -23.80 -56.88 -55.06
CA GLY A 883 -23.49 -58.17 -54.44
C GLY A 883 -24.15 -58.43 -53.08
N ILE A 884 -25.35 -57.88 -52.84
CA ILE A 884 -26.18 -58.26 -51.69
C ILE A 884 -27.61 -58.51 -52.20
N LEU A 885 -27.74 -59.58 -52.99
CA LEU A 885 -29.00 -60.23 -53.33
C LEU A 885 -28.69 -61.62 -53.90
N SER A 886 -28.03 -62.46 -53.10
CA SER A 886 -28.17 -63.91 -53.18
C SER A 886 -27.58 -64.56 -51.93
N LEU A 887 -28.37 -65.46 -51.36
CA LEU A 887 -28.03 -66.53 -50.42
C LEU A 887 -28.27 -66.27 -48.92
N PHE A 888 -29.16 -67.12 -48.40
CA PHE A 888 -29.58 -67.42 -47.03
C PHE A 888 -30.78 -66.60 -46.53
N THR A 889 -32.02 -67.11 -46.40
CA THR A 889 -32.52 -68.47 -46.01
C THR A 889 -31.74 -69.12 -44.90
#